data_AF-A0A3A8NPK4-F1
#
_entry.id   AF-A0A3A8NPK4-F1
#
_cell.length_a   1.000
_cell.length_b   1.000
_cell.length_c   1.000
_cell.angle_alpha   90.00
_cell.angle_beta   90.00
_cell.angle_gamma   90.00
#
_symmetry.space_group_name_H-M   'P 1'
#
loop_
_entity.id
_entity.type
_entity.pdbx_description
1 polymer ?
#
loop_
_entity_poly.entity_id
_entity_poly.type
_entity_poly.pdbx_seq_one_letter_code
_entity_poly.pdbx_strand_id
1 'polypeptide(L)'
;MSVKHKVKQGEWLAKIIRQYSLGSWQEVWDSPENTALKQKRRNPYCLLPGDEVVIPPPTEMKVSAGASYVLQGGERPDRLRLGLRRANTPLSRRRYELTFGEQVHCGTLSFTGMLEHLLPPEATEARLKIWTREEPELTCEWTLKLGHLDPVQEVSGAQARLANLGYYHGPINNELTDDTRTSLRNYQVALELPPTGELDAATSESLEATHEWNGGTELPEPPPGQAQDAPPPSGEVSELHEEAPQQSGPLPPEPAPVAEPPGTEPATQVAPGPQGTPPPPQSAVPVQTHRYGGFVLRTGDRDDQQRWGGQVQVQVQGNNGTATFVAPANGAAGAALSAPAHVLRLQRDLRELGFLVGGAPDGVFGLGTDWAVREFQVYAKMEHIAQEDTAATNPDYVARLSRAQNSLRYQGPISGIVNDATEQRIRHWLAHRWRCPVIVRAMRVQNNNPTTVIQDNLWRHDDTIDTTARIYVRDFTQYYTLPAGRDADALRVLGSYATYPGYGGQQSLPPRHTWTSSELLPASLVGVATFQAMTPAQQSTYKVVRAASEQECLGFFDSLNAYDNAFVSLGPCHWTLGILFLGQAVPSEGELGGFLSYLRATNAEAFQQAIESFGMRIDEDWNGGAGDGANLYDSTGKKYTGWPAQQRDDSTWGRMARTAAAGNYYKTYHWYYRFQMAGRTIAGFQRAMWGMARIRLRDIRATPWGTGVADVGNGNQTRPATIGDVVTSERGMGILLRWHIFRPGHVAAQNAAGQRLRNAFTVARDANPTLNWNQSPALWGNAHEAALVTAILDEAANVNDTVNAVANWPAWLGGGAQANPRGYALTLPAGTNLRILRGSFQFDAP
;
A
#
# COMPACT_ATOMS: atom_id res chain seq x y z
N MET A 1 38.48 -52.11 -11.55
CA MET A 1 39.30 -50.88 -11.57
C MET A 1 38.37 -49.68 -11.73
N SER A 2 38.73 -48.52 -11.20
CA SER A 2 37.93 -47.30 -11.39
C SER A 2 37.95 -46.87 -12.86
N VAL A 3 36.84 -46.28 -13.32
CA VAL A 3 36.64 -45.84 -14.71
C VAL A 3 36.51 -44.33 -14.73
N LYS A 4 37.22 -43.66 -15.64
CA LYS A 4 37.03 -42.23 -15.87
C LYS A 4 35.92 -42.02 -16.89
N HIS A 5 34.84 -41.38 -16.47
CA HIS A 5 33.74 -40.98 -17.33
C HIS A 5 33.88 -39.51 -17.71
N LYS A 6 33.80 -39.19 -19.00
CA LYS A 6 33.77 -37.81 -19.50
C LYS A 6 32.33 -37.36 -19.66
N VAL A 7 31.94 -36.35 -18.89
CA VAL A 7 30.62 -35.75 -18.88
C VAL A 7 30.26 -35.22 -20.28
N LYS A 8 29.04 -35.49 -20.72
CA LYS A 8 28.40 -34.92 -21.90
C LYS A 8 27.27 -33.97 -21.48
N GLN A 9 26.88 -33.05 -22.37
CA GLN A 9 25.76 -32.13 -22.07
C GLN A 9 24.49 -32.92 -21.75
N GLY A 10 23.76 -32.51 -20.71
CA GLY A 10 22.55 -33.20 -20.27
C GLY A 10 22.79 -34.33 -19.26
N GLU A 11 24.04 -34.56 -18.86
CA GLU A 11 24.39 -35.51 -17.81
C GLU A 11 24.58 -34.81 -16.46
N TRP A 12 23.98 -35.39 -15.42
CA TRP A 12 24.27 -35.09 -14.02
C TRP A 12 24.76 -36.34 -13.32
N LEU A 13 25.37 -36.18 -12.13
CA LEU A 13 26.09 -37.27 -11.49
C LEU A 13 25.24 -38.53 -11.25
N ALA A 14 24.03 -38.36 -10.73
CA ALA A 14 23.10 -39.47 -10.49
C ALA A 14 22.69 -40.20 -11.79
N LYS A 15 22.63 -39.51 -12.94
CA LYS A 15 22.39 -40.14 -14.25
C LYS A 15 23.61 -40.90 -14.76
N ILE A 16 24.80 -40.38 -14.54
CA ILE A 16 26.07 -41.03 -14.93
C ILE A 16 26.22 -42.35 -14.17
N ILE A 17 26.09 -42.33 -12.83
CA ILE A 17 26.36 -43.52 -12.01
C ILE A 17 25.39 -44.68 -12.27
N ARG A 18 24.16 -44.39 -12.71
CA ARG A 18 23.17 -45.42 -13.11
C ARG A 18 23.65 -46.22 -14.32
N GLN A 19 24.41 -45.61 -15.23
CA GLN A 19 25.00 -46.31 -16.38
C GLN A 19 26.07 -47.34 -15.95
N TYR A 20 26.61 -47.21 -14.74
CA TYR A 20 27.63 -48.09 -14.16
C TYR A 20 27.09 -49.01 -13.05
N SER A 21 25.76 -49.09 -12.88
CA SER A 21 25.09 -49.92 -11.88
C SER A 21 25.50 -49.63 -10.42
N LEU A 22 25.86 -48.38 -10.13
CA LEU A 22 26.13 -47.92 -8.75
C LEU A 22 24.87 -47.30 -8.14
N GLY A 23 24.72 -47.44 -6.83
CA GLY A 23 23.50 -47.08 -6.11
C GLY A 23 23.55 -45.76 -5.33
N SER A 24 24.70 -45.10 -5.23
CA SER A 24 24.90 -43.89 -4.42
C SER A 24 25.75 -42.85 -5.17
N TRP A 25 25.14 -41.74 -5.60
CA TRP A 25 25.91 -40.67 -6.25
C TRP A 25 26.73 -39.89 -5.23
N GLN A 26 26.30 -39.81 -3.97
CA GLN A 26 27.02 -39.11 -2.90
C GLN A 26 28.36 -39.80 -2.62
N GLU A 27 28.40 -41.14 -2.60
CA GLU A 27 29.64 -41.89 -2.43
C GLU A 27 30.65 -41.61 -3.55
N VAL A 28 30.15 -41.46 -4.79
CA VAL A 28 31.00 -41.08 -5.93
C VAL A 28 31.44 -39.62 -5.81
N TRP A 29 30.54 -38.70 -5.45
CA TRP A 29 30.85 -37.27 -5.29
C TRP A 29 31.87 -36.98 -4.19
N ASP A 30 31.73 -37.68 -3.05
CA ASP A 30 32.55 -37.50 -1.86
C ASP A 30 33.83 -38.35 -1.86
N SER A 31 34.01 -39.18 -2.90
CA SER A 31 35.23 -39.97 -3.08
C SER A 31 36.46 -39.07 -3.18
N PRO A 32 37.60 -39.43 -2.53
CA PRO A 32 38.85 -38.71 -2.65
C PRO A 32 39.29 -38.50 -4.12
N GLU A 33 38.99 -39.45 -5.01
CA GLU A 33 39.34 -39.38 -6.44
C GLU A 33 38.58 -38.29 -7.20
N ASN A 34 37.44 -37.81 -6.67
CA ASN A 34 36.62 -36.74 -7.26
C ASN A 34 36.75 -35.39 -6.54
N THR A 35 37.69 -35.26 -5.60
CA THR A 35 37.93 -34.01 -4.85
C THR A 35 38.15 -32.81 -5.78
N ALA A 36 38.93 -32.98 -6.86
CA ALA A 36 39.19 -31.92 -7.82
C ALA A 36 37.93 -31.48 -8.57
N LEU A 37 37.06 -32.43 -8.95
CA LEU A 37 35.78 -32.12 -9.59
C LEU A 37 34.85 -31.38 -8.61
N LYS A 38 34.77 -31.83 -7.36
CA LYS A 38 33.95 -31.21 -6.31
C LYS A 38 34.43 -29.81 -5.90
N GLN A 39 35.74 -29.54 -5.99
CA GLN A 39 36.27 -28.19 -5.82
C GLN A 39 35.94 -27.29 -7.02
N LYS A 40 35.97 -27.86 -8.23
CA LYS A 40 35.64 -27.15 -9.48
C LYS A 40 34.13 -26.87 -9.62
N ARG A 41 33.28 -27.79 -9.15
CA ARG A 41 31.81 -27.76 -9.32
C ARG A 41 31.14 -27.88 -7.95
N ARG A 42 30.29 -26.90 -7.60
CA ARG A 42 29.60 -26.85 -6.29
C ARG A 42 28.34 -27.72 -6.23
N ASN A 43 27.70 -27.99 -7.37
CA ASN A 43 26.43 -28.68 -7.47
C ASN A 43 26.56 -29.92 -8.39
N PRO A 44 26.32 -31.16 -7.90
CA PRO A 44 26.45 -32.40 -8.69
C PRO A 44 25.40 -32.55 -9.80
N TYR A 45 24.41 -31.67 -9.83
CA TYR A 45 23.39 -31.57 -10.89
C TYR A 45 23.76 -30.60 -12.03
N CYS A 46 24.82 -29.80 -11.86
CA CYS A 46 25.32 -28.85 -12.86
C CYS A 46 26.78 -29.22 -13.21
N LEU A 47 26.96 -30.11 -14.19
CA LEU A 47 28.28 -30.52 -14.70
C LEU A 47 28.48 -29.95 -16.11
N LEU A 48 29.72 -29.62 -16.47
CA LEU A 48 30.05 -29.10 -17.80
C LEU A 48 30.57 -30.23 -18.70
N PRO A 49 30.27 -30.23 -20.02
CA PRO A 49 30.88 -31.18 -20.94
C PRO A 49 32.41 -31.20 -20.84
N GLY A 50 32.97 -32.41 -20.78
CA GLY A 50 34.41 -32.64 -20.65
C GLY A 50 34.92 -32.70 -19.22
N ASP A 51 34.11 -32.40 -18.20
CA ASP A 51 34.45 -32.74 -16.81
C ASP A 51 34.65 -34.26 -16.68
N GLU A 52 35.61 -34.69 -15.85
CA GLU A 52 35.90 -36.11 -15.62
C GLU A 52 35.40 -36.54 -14.24
N VAL A 53 34.52 -37.55 -14.22
CA VAL A 53 34.07 -38.23 -13.00
C VAL A 53 34.78 -39.58 -12.90
N VAL A 54 35.44 -39.83 -11.78
CA VAL A 54 36.04 -41.14 -11.49
C VAL A 54 35.00 -42.03 -10.82
N ILE A 55 34.63 -43.10 -11.50
CA ILE A 55 33.61 -44.06 -11.09
C ILE A 55 34.30 -45.27 -10.44
N PRO A 56 34.03 -45.60 -9.16
CA PRO A 56 34.61 -46.77 -8.50
C PRO A 56 34.06 -48.07 -9.09
N PRO A 57 34.77 -49.21 -8.95
CA PRO A 57 34.21 -50.50 -9.32
C PRO A 57 32.97 -50.83 -8.46
N PRO A 58 31.96 -51.54 -9.00
CA PRO A 58 30.82 -52.00 -8.21
C PRO A 58 31.27 -52.82 -7.01
N THR A 59 30.66 -52.60 -5.84
CA THR A 59 30.95 -53.39 -4.66
C THR A 59 30.35 -54.78 -4.80
N GLU A 60 31.19 -55.82 -4.81
CA GLU A 60 30.72 -57.20 -4.79
C GLU A 60 30.18 -57.55 -3.40
N MET A 61 28.91 -57.92 -3.33
CA MET A 61 28.33 -58.44 -2.09
C MET A 61 28.56 -59.95 -2.02
N LYS A 62 29.36 -60.40 -1.04
CA LYS A 62 29.48 -61.83 -0.74
C LYS A 62 28.22 -62.31 -0.04
N VAL A 63 27.51 -63.24 -0.68
CA VAL A 63 26.34 -63.90 -0.12
C VAL A 63 26.65 -65.36 0.21
N SER A 64 26.00 -65.91 1.23
CA SER A 64 26.11 -67.30 1.62
C SER A 64 25.03 -68.14 0.93
N ALA A 65 25.42 -69.28 0.36
CA ALA A 65 24.48 -70.21 -0.25
C ALA A 65 23.45 -70.71 0.78
N GLY A 66 22.16 -70.58 0.47
CA GLY A 66 21.04 -70.98 1.34
C GLY A 66 20.50 -69.89 2.26
N ALA A 67 21.10 -68.70 2.30
CA ALA A 67 20.58 -67.56 3.06
C ALA A 67 19.60 -66.70 2.23
N SER A 68 18.60 -66.12 2.89
CA SER A 68 17.69 -65.14 2.28
C SER A 68 18.13 -63.72 2.64
N TYR A 69 18.22 -62.86 1.62
CA TYR A 69 18.58 -61.46 1.77
C TYR A 69 17.42 -60.58 1.31
N VAL A 70 17.15 -59.51 2.06
CA VAL A 70 16.21 -58.46 1.64
C VAL A 70 17.03 -57.34 1.00
N LEU A 71 16.84 -57.14 -0.31
CA LEU A 71 17.41 -56.00 -1.01
C LEU A 71 16.53 -54.78 -0.73
N GLN A 72 17.07 -53.82 0.03
CA GLN A 72 16.44 -52.52 0.18
C GLN A 72 16.71 -51.72 -1.11
N GLY A 73 15.62 -51.31 -1.79
CA GLY A 73 15.69 -50.69 -3.12
C GLY A 73 16.63 -49.48 -3.18
N GLY A 74 17.17 -49.24 -4.38
CA GLY A 74 18.18 -48.22 -4.66
C GLY A 74 17.74 -46.77 -4.40
N GLU A 75 18.65 -45.84 -4.69
CA GLU A 75 18.45 -44.40 -4.51
C GLU A 75 17.08 -43.89 -4.96
N ARG A 76 16.55 -42.92 -4.20
CA ARG A 76 15.30 -42.24 -4.58
C ARG A 76 15.48 -41.57 -5.94
N PRO A 77 14.47 -41.62 -6.84
CA PRO A 77 14.54 -40.90 -8.10
C PRO A 77 14.81 -39.42 -7.87
N ASP A 78 15.62 -38.82 -8.75
CA ASP A 78 15.89 -37.38 -8.73
C ASP A 78 14.58 -36.60 -8.92
N ARG A 79 14.56 -35.34 -8.50
CA ARG A 79 13.36 -34.50 -8.56
C ARG A 79 13.57 -33.31 -9.47
N LEU A 80 12.61 -33.07 -10.35
CA LEU A 80 12.44 -31.79 -11.03
C LEU A 80 11.69 -30.84 -10.12
N ARG A 81 12.30 -29.69 -9.79
CA ARG A 81 11.68 -28.61 -9.02
C ARG A 81 11.72 -27.33 -9.83
N LEU A 82 10.55 -26.73 -10.07
CA LEU A 82 10.41 -25.49 -10.84
C LEU A 82 9.49 -24.53 -10.12
N GLY A 83 9.92 -23.28 -9.93
CA GLY A 83 9.07 -22.17 -9.47
C GLY A 83 8.52 -21.37 -10.65
N LEU A 84 7.25 -21.55 -10.97
CA LEU A 84 6.62 -20.91 -12.12
C LEU A 84 5.99 -19.58 -11.71
N ARG A 85 6.41 -18.49 -12.37
CA ARG A 85 5.97 -17.12 -12.06
C ARG A 85 5.57 -16.36 -13.33
N ARG A 86 4.75 -15.31 -13.15
CA ARG A 86 4.45 -14.28 -14.15
C ARG A 86 4.63 -12.92 -13.49
N ALA A 87 5.53 -12.09 -14.03
CA ALA A 87 5.90 -10.79 -13.45
C ALA A 87 6.20 -10.91 -11.94
N ASN A 88 7.09 -11.85 -11.58
CA ASN A 88 7.45 -12.24 -10.20
C ASN A 88 6.32 -12.76 -9.30
N THR A 89 5.08 -12.84 -9.77
CA THR A 89 3.96 -13.44 -9.03
C THR A 89 3.88 -14.95 -9.30
N PRO A 90 3.80 -15.82 -8.27
CA PRO A 90 3.63 -17.26 -8.47
C PRO A 90 2.39 -17.63 -9.28
N LEU A 91 2.53 -18.59 -10.20
CA LEU A 91 1.42 -19.22 -10.92
C LEU A 91 0.68 -20.24 -10.02
N SER A 92 0.23 -19.74 -8.88
CA SER A 92 -0.40 -20.49 -7.79
C SER A 92 -1.58 -21.31 -8.30
N ARG A 93 -1.58 -22.61 -8.00
CA ARG A 93 -2.65 -23.55 -8.38
C ARG A 93 -3.03 -23.55 -9.85
N ARG A 94 -2.15 -23.13 -10.76
CA ARG A 94 -2.40 -23.30 -12.19
C ARG A 94 -2.28 -24.78 -12.54
N ARG A 95 -3.21 -25.24 -13.37
CA ARG A 95 -3.17 -26.60 -13.91
C ARG A 95 -1.93 -26.71 -14.79
N TYR A 96 -1.29 -27.88 -14.73
CA TYR A 96 -0.17 -28.20 -15.59
C TYR A 96 -0.32 -29.57 -16.23
N GLU A 97 0.30 -29.71 -17.39
CA GLU A 97 0.66 -30.98 -18.00
C GLU A 97 2.18 -31.03 -18.15
N LEU A 98 2.80 -32.09 -17.63
CA LEU A 98 4.22 -32.36 -17.73
C LEU A 98 4.40 -33.69 -18.47
N THR A 99 5.05 -33.64 -19.63
CA THR A 99 5.20 -34.81 -20.51
C THR A 99 6.65 -35.23 -20.62
N PHE A 100 6.92 -36.52 -20.40
CA PHE A 100 8.21 -37.18 -20.65
C PHE A 100 8.02 -38.27 -21.71
N GLY A 101 8.49 -38.05 -22.95
CA GLY A 101 8.22 -38.98 -24.06
C GLY A 101 6.71 -39.16 -24.29
N GLU A 102 6.21 -40.40 -24.16
CA GLU A 102 4.77 -40.72 -24.27
C GLU A 102 4.01 -40.59 -22.92
N GLN A 103 4.72 -40.40 -21.80
CA GLN A 103 4.10 -40.31 -20.48
C GLN A 103 3.65 -38.88 -20.16
N VAL A 104 2.37 -38.69 -19.84
CA VAL A 104 1.77 -37.39 -19.49
C VAL A 104 1.37 -37.39 -18.01
N HIS A 105 1.82 -36.38 -17.28
CA HIS A 105 1.49 -36.15 -15.88
C HIS A 105 0.72 -34.84 -15.72
N CYS A 106 -0.53 -34.94 -15.30
CA CYS A 106 -1.37 -33.77 -15.04
C CYS A 106 -1.35 -33.44 -13.55
N GLY A 107 -1.36 -32.16 -13.23
CA GLY A 107 -1.40 -31.71 -11.85
C GLY A 107 -1.77 -30.26 -11.72
N THR A 108 -1.54 -29.74 -10.53
CA THR A 108 -1.75 -28.34 -10.19
C THR A 108 -0.53 -27.85 -9.43
N LEU A 109 0.00 -26.69 -9.81
CA LEU A 109 1.13 -26.08 -9.11
C LEU A 109 0.80 -25.84 -7.64
N SER A 110 1.82 -25.81 -6.78
CA SER A 110 1.66 -25.48 -5.37
C SER A 110 1.11 -24.06 -5.17
N PHE A 111 0.89 -23.70 -3.91
CA PHE A 111 0.55 -22.33 -3.55
C PHE A 111 1.62 -21.32 -3.98
N THR A 112 2.89 -21.69 -3.88
CA THR A 112 4.04 -20.85 -4.26
C THR A 112 4.39 -20.99 -5.74
N GLY A 113 3.48 -21.53 -6.57
CA GLY A 113 3.73 -21.76 -8.00
C GLY A 113 4.74 -22.88 -8.26
N MET A 114 4.99 -23.76 -7.28
CA MET A 114 5.99 -24.82 -7.40
C MET A 114 5.44 -26.07 -8.08
N LEU A 115 6.22 -26.59 -9.02
CA LEU A 115 6.11 -27.94 -9.56
C LEU A 115 7.22 -28.78 -8.94
N GLU A 116 6.86 -29.91 -8.34
CA GLU A 116 7.82 -30.94 -7.93
C GLU A 116 7.39 -32.29 -8.52
N HIS A 117 8.27 -32.95 -9.26
CA HIS A 117 7.99 -34.23 -9.90
C HIS A 117 9.22 -35.14 -9.88
N LEU A 118 9.02 -36.45 -9.69
CA LEU A 118 10.10 -37.42 -9.80
C LEU A 118 10.53 -37.55 -11.28
N LEU A 119 11.83 -37.53 -11.54
CA LEU A 119 12.37 -37.70 -12.89
C LEU A 119 12.41 -39.19 -13.25
N PRO A 120 11.89 -39.59 -14.42
CA PRO A 120 12.18 -40.90 -14.99
C PRO A 120 13.70 -41.06 -15.19
N PRO A 121 14.29 -42.24 -14.92
CA PRO A 121 15.75 -42.45 -14.99
C PRO A 121 16.39 -42.07 -16.33
N GLU A 122 15.68 -42.31 -17.42
CA GLU A 122 16.17 -42.07 -18.80
C GLU A 122 15.75 -40.70 -19.37
N ALA A 123 15.11 -39.83 -18.57
CA ALA A 123 14.62 -38.55 -19.06
C ALA A 123 15.78 -37.63 -19.48
N THR A 124 15.70 -37.10 -20.70
CA THR A 124 16.61 -36.08 -21.27
C THR A 124 15.90 -34.74 -21.48
N GLU A 125 14.59 -34.77 -21.70
CA GLU A 125 13.76 -33.59 -21.90
C GLU A 125 12.36 -33.77 -21.30
N ALA A 126 11.64 -32.67 -21.10
CA ALA A 126 10.23 -32.67 -20.73
C ALA A 126 9.47 -31.51 -21.39
N ARG A 127 8.21 -31.71 -21.77
CA ARG A 127 7.33 -30.61 -22.19
C ARG A 127 6.44 -30.20 -21.03
N LEU A 128 6.47 -28.93 -20.66
CA LEU A 128 5.63 -28.36 -19.61
C LEU A 128 4.61 -27.41 -20.22
N LYS A 129 3.33 -27.65 -19.96
CA LYS A 129 2.21 -26.78 -20.34
C LYS A 129 1.49 -26.27 -19.11
N ILE A 130 1.28 -24.96 -19.00
CA ILE A 130 0.58 -24.30 -17.89
C ILE A 130 -0.62 -23.50 -18.40
N TRP A 131 -1.78 -23.64 -17.77
CA TRP A 131 -2.95 -22.79 -18.01
C TRP A 131 -2.90 -21.55 -17.12
N THR A 132 -2.77 -20.36 -17.71
CA THR A 132 -2.50 -19.11 -16.97
C THR A 132 -3.76 -18.29 -16.62
N ARG A 133 -4.95 -18.61 -17.17
CA ARG A 133 -6.27 -18.03 -16.84
C ARG A 133 -7.39 -19.04 -17.09
N GLU A 134 -8.55 -18.82 -16.44
CA GLU A 134 -9.72 -19.70 -16.60
C GLU A 134 -10.59 -19.37 -17.81
N GLU A 135 -10.61 -18.14 -18.36
CA GLU A 135 -11.06 -17.85 -19.74
C GLU A 135 -10.65 -16.43 -20.24
N PRO A 136 -10.40 -16.26 -21.56
CA PRO A 136 -10.09 -17.34 -22.49
C PRO A 136 -8.78 -18.02 -22.07
N GLU A 137 -8.72 -19.35 -22.21
CA GLU A 137 -7.61 -20.20 -21.75
C GLU A 137 -6.28 -19.80 -22.41
N LEU A 138 -5.48 -18.99 -21.73
CA LEU A 138 -4.11 -18.68 -22.17
C LEU A 138 -3.16 -19.74 -21.62
N THR A 139 -2.54 -20.53 -22.49
CA THR A 139 -1.53 -21.51 -22.10
C THR A 139 -0.11 -21.02 -22.40
N CYS A 140 0.83 -21.34 -21.53
CA CYS A 140 2.27 -21.22 -21.80
C CYS A 140 2.87 -22.61 -21.88
N GLU A 141 3.76 -22.83 -22.86
CA GLU A 141 4.41 -24.12 -23.08
C GLU A 141 5.92 -23.95 -23.15
N TRP A 142 6.66 -24.86 -22.52
CA TRP A 142 8.12 -24.91 -22.50
C TRP A 142 8.62 -26.31 -22.84
N THR A 143 9.75 -26.38 -23.53
CA THR A 143 10.58 -27.59 -23.63
C THR A 143 11.75 -27.47 -22.67
N LEU A 144 11.74 -28.29 -21.62
CA LEU A 144 12.76 -28.34 -20.58
C LEU A 144 13.85 -29.33 -21.01
N LYS A 145 15.08 -28.86 -21.18
CA LYS A 145 16.25 -29.71 -21.42
C LYS A 145 16.88 -30.10 -20.08
N LEU A 146 16.74 -31.35 -19.67
CA LEU A 146 17.13 -31.81 -18.32
C LEU A 146 18.65 -32.01 -18.25
N GLY A 147 19.29 -31.46 -17.21
CA GLY A 147 20.74 -31.52 -17.06
C GLY A 147 21.54 -30.59 -17.99
N HIS A 148 20.89 -29.62 -18.64
CA HIS A 148 21.54 -28.65 -19.53
C HIS A 148 21.86 -27.31 -18.85
N LEU A 149 21.61 -27.17 -17.55
CA LEU A 149 21.97 -25.95 -16.82
C LEU A 149 23.45 -26.01 -16.44
N ASP A 150 24.26 -25.20 -17.13
CA ASP A 150 25.68 -25.11 -16.84
C ASP A 150 25.94 -24.45 -15.46
N PRO A 151 27.11 -24.68 -14.85
CA PRO A 151 27.50 -24.05 -13.58
C PRO A 151 27.40 -22.53 -13.63
N VAL A 152 26.95 -21.89 -12.53
CA VAL A 152 26.69 -20.43 -12.49
C VAL A 152 27.93 -19.58 -12.78
N GLN A 153 29.13 -20.14 -12.57
CA GLN A 153 30.42 -19.49 -12.82
C GLN A 153 30.75 -19.38 -14.32
N GLU A 154 30.08 -20.15 -15.18
CA GLU A 154 30.22 -20.08 -16.63
C GLU A 154 29.23 -19.04 -17.19
N VAL A 155 29.60 -18.32 -18.25
CA VAL A 155 28.73 -17.29 -18.86
C VAL A 155 27.42 -17.90 -19.36
N SER A 156 27.44 -19.10 -19.94
CA SER A 156 26.24 -19.85 -20.34
C SER A 156 25.33 -20.19 -19.15
N GLY A 157 25.92 -20.52 -17.99
CA GLY A 157 25.19 -20.82 -16.77
C GLY A 157 24.53 -19.57 -16.17
N ALA A 158 25.18 -18.41 -16.25
CA ALA A 158 24.60 -17.13 -15.86
C ALA A 158 23.50 -16.67 -16.83
N GLN A 159 23.74 -16.74 -18.15
CA GLN A 159 22.75 -16.44 -19.19
C GLN A 159 21.47 -17.27 -19.00
N ALA A 160 21.61 -18.58 -18.76
CA ALA A 160 20.46 -19.47 -18.53
C ALA A 160 19.65 -19.10 -17.27
N ARG A 161 20.32 -18.75 -16.16
CA ARG A 161 19.65 -18.33 -14.92
C ARG A 161 18.96 -16.97 -15.08
N LEU A 162 19.62 -16.00 -15.71
CA LEU A 162 19.02 -14.70 -16.03
C LEU A 162 17.81 -14.85 -16.96
N ALA A 163 17.87 -15.74 -17.94
CA ALA A 163 16.74 -16.04 -18.82
C ALA A 163 15.58 -16.67 -18.05
N ASN A 164 15.85 -17.64 -17.18
CA ASN A 164 14.85 -18.26 -16.30
C ASN A 164 14.19 -17.24 -15.35
N LEU A 165 14.94 -16.25 -14.88
CA LEU A 165 14.47 -15.17 -14.00
C LEU A 165 13.82 -14.00 -14.77
N GLY A 166 13.85 -14.00 -16.11
CA GLY A 166 13.24 -12.98 -16.95
C GLY A 166 14.08 -11.72 -17.18
N TYR A 167 15.37 -11.74 -16.84
CA TYR A 167 16.30 -10.62 -17.08
C TYR A 167 16.99 -10.68 -18.45
N TYR A 168 17.05 -11.85 -19.10
CA TYR A 168 17.77 -12.06 -20.36
C TYR A 168 16.88 -12.70 -21.43
N HIS A 169 16.95 -12.19 -22.67
CA HIS A 169 16.18 -12.67 -23.82
C HIS A 169 17.04 -13.03 -25.03
N GLY A 170 18.38 -12.98 -24.88
CA GLY A 170 19.34 -13.31 -25.93
C GLY A 170 19.70 -14.81 -26.00
N PRO A 171 20.60 -15.20 -26.91
CA PRO A 171 21.06 -16.58 -27.04
C PRO A 171 21.96 -17.00 -25.86
N ILE A 172 21.78 -18.23 -25.36
CA ILE A 172 22.71 -18.83 -24.39
C ILE A 172 23.88 -19.43 -25.18
N ASN A 173 24.92 -18.63 -25.39
CA ASN A 173 26.05 -18.96 -26.27
C ASN A 173 27.43 -18.93 -25.57
N ASN A 174 27.44 -18.70 -24.24
CA ASN A 174 28.67 -18.58 -23.43
C ASN A 174 29.55 -17.37 -23.79
N GLU A 175 28.99 -16.36 -24.47
CA GLU A 175 29.70 -15.13 -24.80
C GLU A 175 29.18 -13.96 -23.96
N LEU A 176 30.08 -13.20 -23.32
CA LEU A 176 29.73 -12.05 -22.50
C LEU A 176 29.47 -10.80 -23.39
N THR A 177 28.42 -10.89 -24.20
CA THR A 177 27.96 -9.84 -25.12
C THR A 177 27.40 -8.62 -24.37
N ASP A 178 27.23 -7.50 -25.07
CA ASP A 178 26.62 -6.29 -24.49
C ASP A 178 25.20 -6.53 -23.94
N ASP A 179 24.42 -7.40 -24.56
CA ASP A 179 23.10 -7.81 -24.06
C ASP A 179 23.22 -8.58 -22.73
N THR A 180 24.22 -9.45 -22.62
CA THR A 180 24.50 -10.21 -21.39
C THR A 180 24.96 -9.26 -20.28
N ARG A 181 25.87 -8.33 -20.58
CA ARG A 181 26.33 -7.29 -19.64
C ARG A 181 25.21 -6.38 -19.18
N THR A 182 24.34 -5.97 -20.08
CA THR A 182 23.16 -5.13 -19.75
C THR A 182 22.21 -5.87 -18.83
N SER A 183 21.97 -7.16 -19.08
CA SER A 183 21.10 -7.98 -18.25
C SER A 183 21.70 -8.23 -16.86
N LEU A 184 23.02 -8.39 -16.77
CA LEU A 184 23.75 -8.43 -15.49
C LEU A 184 23.63 -7.12 -14.72
N ARG A 185 23.77 -5.95 -15.37
CA ARG A 185 23.56 -4.65 -14.70
C ARG A 185 22.14 -4.52 -14.17
N ASN A 186 21.14 -4.87 -14.97
CA ASN A 186 19.74 -4.81 -14.56
C ASN A 186 19.46 -5.73 -13.36
N TYR A 187 20.05 -6.93 -13.37
CA TYR A 187 19.97 -7.87 -12.25
C TYR A 187 20.68 -7.33 -10.99
N GLN A 188 21.90 -6.82 -11.14
CA GLN A 188 22.68 -6.23 -10.04
C GLN A 188 21.96 -5.04 -9.40
N VAL A 189 21.40 -4.13 -10.22
CA VAL A 189 20.57 -3.02 -9.72
C VAL A 189 19.37 -3.54 -8.94
N ALA A 190 18.68 -4.57 -9.44
CA ALA A 190 17.50 -5.12 -8.79
C ALA A 190 17.80 -5.78 -7.44
N LEU A 191 19.04 -6.23 -7.22
CA LEU A 191 19.53 -6.92 -6.02
C LEU A 191 20.48 -6.03 -5.18
N GLU A 192 20.54 -4.73 -5.47
CA GLU A 192 21.38 -3.74 -4.78
C GLU A 192 22.89 -4.06 -4.80
N LEU A 193 23.35 -4.79 -5.82
CA LEU A 193 24.76 -5.04 -6.08
C LEU A 193 25.37 -3.90 -6.94
N PRO A 194 26.71 -3.68 -6.88
CA PRO A 194 27.37 -2.77 -7.80
C PRO A 194 27.05 -3.13 -9.27
N PRO A 195 26.52 -2.21 -10.08
CA PRO A 195 26.04 -2.49 -11.44
C PRO A 195 27.18 -2.53 -12.46
N THR A 196 28.15 -3.42 -12.25
CA THR A 196 29.36 -3.56 -13.07
C THR A 196 29.04 -4.12 -14.47
N GLY A 197 28.02 -4.97 -14.58
CA GLY A 197 27.74 -5.76 -15.77
C GLY A 197 28.72 -6.92 -15.97
N GLU A 198 29.53 -7.23 -14.96
CA GLU A 198 30.45 -8.37 -14.93
C GLU A 198 29.85 -9.53 -14.13
N LEU A 199 30.20 -10.76 -14.51
CA LEU A 199 29.88 -11.96 -13.73
C LEU A 199 30.95 -12.19 -12.67
N ASP A 200 30.94 -11.36 -11.62
CA ASP A 200 31.83 -11.54 -10.47
C ASP A 200 31.29 -12.57 -9.47
N ALA A 201 32.08 -12.87 -8.43
CA ALA A 201 31.73 -13.87 -7.42
C ALA A 201 30.44 -13.50 -6.67
N ALA A 202 30.26 -12.24 -6.29
CA ALA A 202 29.07 -11.76 -5.58
C ALA A 202 27.81 -11.89 -6.45
N THR A 203 27.92 -11.52 -7.73
CA THR A 203 26.84 -11.65 -8.72
C THR A 203 26.50 -13.11 -8.97
N SER A 204 27.51 -13.98 -9.10
CA SER A 204 27.32 -15.42 -9.33
C SER A 204 26.62 -16.10 -8.15
N GLU A 205 27.04 -15.79 -6.91
CA GLU A 205 26.43 -16.34 -5.69
C GLU A 205 25.01 -15.84 -5.49
N SER A 206 24.77 -14.54 -5.71
CA SER A 206 23.43 -13.96 -5.69
C SER A 206 22.51 -14.59 -6.73
N LEU A 207 23.00 -14.78 -7.96
CA LEU A 207 22.23 -15.35 -9.07
C LEU A 207 21.88 -16.82 -8.83
N GLU A 208 22.82 -17.60 -8.27
CA GLU A 208 22.59 -18.97 -7.83
C GLU A 208 21.54 -19.01 -6.70
N ALA A 209 21.72 -18.23 -5.65
CA ALA A 209 20.77 -18.17 -4.53
C ALA A 209 19.37 -17.77 -4.99
N THR A 210 19.24 -16.73 -5.83
CA THR A 210 17.96 -16.22 -6.32
C THR A 210 17.26 -17.23 -7.25
N HIS A 211 18.02 -17.92 -8.10
CA HIS A 211 17.50 -18.98 -8.97
C HIS A 211 17.11 -20.24 -8.21
N GLU A 212 17.88 -20.62 -7.17
CA GLU A 212 17.64 -21.80 -6.36
C GLU A 212 16.58 -21.61 -5.26
N TRP A 213 16.29 -20.36 -4.88
CA TRP A 213 15.31 -19.98 -3.84
C TRP A 213 13.87 -20.47 -4.12
N ASN A 214 13.58 -20.96 -5.33
CA ASN A 214 12.45 -21.83 -5.74
C ASN A 214 11.30 -22.00 -4.71
N GLY A 215 10.63 -20.90 -4.34
CA GLY A 215 9.38 -20.94 -3.55
C GLY A 215 9.18 -19.91 -2.44
N GLY A 216 10.15 -19.07 -2.06
CA GLY A 216 9.91 -18.02 -1.04
C GLY A 216 9.15 -16.78 -1.57
N THR A 217 8.42 -16.10 -0.68
CA THR A 217 7.67 -14.84 -0.94
C THR A 217 8.53 -13.58 -0.86
N GLU A 218 9.79 -13.70 -0.46
CA GLU A 218 10.75 -12.61 -0.30
C GLU A 218 11.91 -12.78 -1.30
N LEU A 219 12.48 -11.69 -1.80
CA LEU A 219 13.80 -11.70 -2.43
C LEU A 219 14.82 -12.07 -1.34
N PRO A 220 15.81 -12.95 -1.60
CA PRO A 220 16.86 -13.20 -0.63
C PRO A 220 17.60 -11.89 -0.32
N GLU A 221 17.80 -11.59 0.97
CA GLU A 221 18.65 -10.48 1.38
C GLU A 221 20.08 -10.68 0.84
N PRO A 222 20.79 -9.59 0.46
CA PRO A 222 22.17 -9.69 0.02
C PRO A 222 23.03 -10.37 1.10
N PRO A 223 24.05 -11.16 0.70
CA PRO A 223 24.88 -11.91 1.65
C PRO A 223 25.55 -10.95 2.66
N PRO A 224 25.61 -11.32 3.96
CA PRO A 224 26.16 -10.44 4.98
C PRO A 224 27.68 -10.25 4.84
N GLY A 225 28.08 -9.06 4.37
CA GLY A 225 29.26 -8.32 4.83
C GLY A 225 30.49 -8.25 3.92
N GLN A 226 30.81 -7.03 3.44
CA GLN A 226 32.06 -6.33 3.78
C GLN A 226 31.75 -4.84 3.95
N ALA A 227 31.64 -4.39 5.21
CA ALA A 227 31.82 -2.99 5.55
C ALA A 227 33.33 -2.68 5.64
N GLN A 228 33.69 -1.42 5.37
CA GLN A 228 35.03 -0.75 5.36
C GLN A 228 35.66 -0.69 3.95
N ASP A 229 36.08 0.44 3.37
CA ASP A 229 36.29 1.82 3.84
C ASP A 229 36.19 2.78 2.64
N ALA A 230 35.39 3.85 2.78
CA ALA A 230 35.60 5.08 2.03
C ALA A 230 35.27 6.26 2.97
N PRO A 231 36.21 7.20 3.20
CA PRO A 231 36.05 8.20 4.25
C PRO A 231 35.01 9.25 3.85
N PRO A 232 34.18 9.74 4.78
CA PRO A 232 33.35 10.91 4.54
C PRO A 232 34.25 12.18 4.57
N PRO A 233 34.01 13.18 3.70
CA PRO A 233 34.64 14.48 3.88
C PRO A 233 34.11 15.12 5.17
N SER A 234 35.06 15.53 5.99
CA SER A 234 34.96 16.09 7.33
C SER A 234 34.26 17.45 7.39
N GLY A 235 33.56 17.67 8.50
CA GLY A 235 32.96 18.94 8.90
C GLY A 235 32.33 18.78 10.29
N GLU A 236 33.19 18.74 11.31
CA GLU A 236 32.90 18.67 12.74
C GLU A 236 31.95 19.76 13.23
N VAL A 237 31.07 19.47 14.20
CA VAL A 237 31.18 20.02 15.57
C VAL A 237 30.54 19.05 16.60
N SER A 238 31.27 18.86 17.69
CA SER A 238 31.16 17.91 18.80
C SER A 238 30.06 18.11 19.85
N GLU A 239 29.59 16.95 20.35
CA GLU A 239 29.44 16.55 21.77
C GLU A 239 28.38 17.25 22.67
N LEU A 240 27.59 16.51 23.47
CA LEU A 240 28.04 15.78 24.66
C LEU A 240 27.12 14.59 25.03
N HIS A 241 27.77 13.53 25.51
CA HIS A 241 27.23 12.38 26.25
C HIS A 241 26.70 12.79 27.62
N GLU A 242 25.67 12.10 28.13
CA GLU A 242 25.64 11.67 29.53
C GLU A 242 24.70 10.48 29.77
N GLU A 243 25.09 9.67 30.75
CA GLU A 243 24.79 8.25 30.94
C GLU A 243 23.43 7.95 31.59
N ALA A 244 22.96 6.72 31.36
CA ALA A 244 21.90 6.07 32.12
C ALA A 244 22.39 5.59 33.50
N PRO A 245 21.46 5.35 34.44
CA PRO A 245 21.60 4.18 35.29
C PRO A 245 20.34 3.31 35.34
N GLN A 246 20.57 2.00 35.23
CA GLN A 246 19.66 0.92 35.58
C GLN A 246 19.36 0.94 37.10
N GLN A 247 18.11 0.73 37.51
CA GLN A 247 17.79 0.13 38.80
C GLN A 247 16.53 -0.76 38.74
N SER A 248 16.56 -1.75 39.62
CA SER A 248 15.86 -3.04 39.62
C SER A 248 14.79 -3.15 40.71
N GLY A 249 13.61 -3.68 40.33
CA GLY A 249 12.62 -4.42 41.16
C GLY A 249 11.81 -3.65 42.24
N PRO A 250 10.81 -4.26 42.92
CA PRO A 250 9.95 -5.41 42.59
C PRO A 250 8.42 -5.14 42.73
N LEU A 251 7.57 -6.06 42.23
CA LEU A 251 6.10 -6.15 42.47
C LEU A 251 5.77 -6.42 43.96
N PRO A 252 4.60 -6.00 44.50
CA PRO A 252 3.40 -6.89 44.61
C PRO A 252 2.04 -6.10 44.78
N PRO A 253 0.91 -6.70 45.24
CA PRO A 253 0.13 -7.84 44.71
C PRO A 253 -1.37 -7.52 44.48
N GLU A 254 -2.05 -8.47 43.84
CA GLU A 254 -3.50 -8.61 43.66
C GLU A 254 -4.25 -8.93 44.98
N PRO A 255 -5.57 -8.67 45.06
CA PRO A 255 -6.45 -9.54 45.86
C PRO A 255 -7.67 -10.08 45.09
N ALA A 256 -7.96 -11.35 45.39
CA ALA A 256 -9.01 -12.21 44.87
C ALA A 256 -10.38 -12.00 45.58
N PRO A 257 -11.46 -12.70 45.18
CA PRO A 257 -12.85 -12.24 45.21
C PRO A 257 -13.66 -12.66 46.46
N VAL A 258 -14.81 -12.01 46.65
CA VAL A 258 -15.81 -12.34 47.69
C VAL A 258 -17.09 -12.87 47.04
N ALA A 259 -17.61 -13.95 47.61
CA ALA A 259 -18.83 -14.68 47.23
C ALA A 259 -20.01 -14.35 48.16
N GLU A 260 -21.25 -14.62 47.70
CA GLU A 260 -22.41 -15.24 48.39
C GLU A 260 -23.76 -14.86 47.69
N PRO A 261 -24.92 -15.55 47.91
CA PRO A 261 -25.23 -16.99 47.78
C PRO A 261 -26.64 -17.17 47.06
N PRO A 262 -27.46 -18.26 47.20
CA PRO A 262 -28.21 -18.82 46.04
C PRO A 262 -29.76 -18.82 46.12
N GLY A 263 -30.39 -19.10 44.95
CA GLY A 263 -31.58 -19.96 44.81
C GLY A 263 -32.96 -19.30 44.74
N THR A 264 -33.71 -19.54 43.65
CA THR A 264 -35.02 -20.26 43.62
C THR A 264 -35.72 -20.14 42.25
N GLU A 265 -36.03 -21.29 41.64
CA GLU A 265 -37.16 -21.54 40.72
C GLU A 265 -38.34 -22.12 41.57
N PRO A 266 -39.62 -22.24 41.12
CA PRO A 266 -40.05 -22.78 39.81
C PRO A 266 -41.45 -22.40 39.23
N ALA A 267 -41.78 -23.06 38.10
CA ALA A 267 -43.11 -23.49 37.59
C ALA A 267 -43.95 -22.47 36.78
N THR A 268 -44.73 -22.80 35.72
CA THR A 268 -45.26 -24.07 35.17
C THR A 268 -45.74 -23.88 33.71
N GLN A 269 -45.88 -24.99 32.99
CA GLN A 269 -46.33 -25.21 31.61
C GLN A 269 -47.80 -24.86 31.29
N VAL A 270 -48.12 -24.61 30.01
CA VAL A 270 -49.35 -25.09 29.32
C VAL A 270 -49.06 -25.38 27.83
N ALA A 271 -49.44 -26.56 27.34
CA ALA A 271 -49.39 -27.01 25.94
C ALA A 271 -50.73 -26.76 25.20
N PRO A 272 -50.78 -26.88 23.86
CA PRO A 272 -51.53 -28.04 23.32
C PRO A 272 -51.01 -28.64 21.99
N GLY A 273 -51.09 -29.97 21.89
CA GLY A 273 -51.83 -30.73 20.86
C GLY A 273 -51.33 -30.81 19.39
N PRO A 274 -51.58 -31.94 18.68
CA PRO A 274 -50.60 -32.53 17.77
C PRO A 274 -50.97 -32.47 16.28
N GLN A 275 -49.99 -32.28 15.39
CA GLN A 275 -50.10 -32.71 13.98
C GLN A 275 -48.73 -33.10 13.38
N GLY A 276 -48.68 -34.30 12.79
CA GLY A 276 -47.80 -34.69 11.68
C GLY A 276 -46.36 -35.08 12.00
N THR A 277 -46.06 -36.38 12.06
CA THR A 277 -44.70 -36.93 11.99
C THR A 277 -44.02 -36.58 10.65
N PRO A 278 -42.86 -35.89 10.64
CA PRO A 278 -41.99 -35.80 9.47
C PRO A 278 -41.11 -37.07 9.37
N PRO A 279 -40.53 -37.36 8.19
CA PRO A 279 -39.64 -38.50 8.00
C PRO A 279 -38.37 -38.36 8.87
N PRO A 280 -37.67 -39.46 9.20
CA PRO A 280 -36.57 -39.42 10.14
C PRO A 280 -35.47 -38.47 9.64
N PRO A 281 -34.87 -37.66 10.52
CA PRO A 281 -33.78 -36.79 10.13
C PRO A 281 -32.64 -37.63 9.59
N GLN A 282 -32.22 -37.35 8.35
CA GLN A 282 -30.90 -37.74 7.88
C GLN A 282 -29.91 -37.24 8.93
N SER A 283 -29.11 -38.17 9.46
CA SER A 283 -28.10 -37.91 10.49
C SER A 283 -27.36 -36.61 10.22
N ALA A 284 -27.63 -35.60 11.03
CA ALA A 284 -26.95 -34.31 10.96
C ALA A 284 -25.47 -34.58 11.25
N VAL A 285 -24.64 -34.40 10.23
CA VAL A 285 -23.20 -34.20 10.40
C VAL A 285 -23.05 -33.04 11.40
N PRO A 286 -22.25 -33.17 12.47
CA PRO A 286 -22.12 -32.11 13.47
C PRO A 286 -21.68 -30.82 12.77
N VAL A 287 -22.47 -29.76 12.90
CA VAL A 287 -22.10 -28.42 12.42
C VAL A 287 -20.81 -28.05 13.15
N GLN A 288 -19.70 -27.93 12.42
CA GLN A 288 -18.48 -27.31 12.95
C GLN A 288 -18.87 -25.91 13.44
N THR A 289 -18.85 -25.71 14.77
CA THR A 289 -19.30 -24.46 15.40
C THR A 289 -18.42 -23.28 15.05
N HIS A 290 -17.17 -23.51 14.62
CA HIS A 290 -16.23 -22.50 14.13
C HIS A 290 -15.64 -22.88 12.77
N ARG A 291 -15.67 -21.94 11.82
CA ARG A 291 -15.19 -22.08 10.43
C ARG A 291 -13.67 -22.01 10.33
N TYR A 292 -13.02 -21.29 11.26
CA TYR A 292 -11.56 -21.13 11.30
C TYR A 292 -10.93 -21.84 12.50
N GLY A 293 -11.48 -23.00 12.88
CA GLY A 293 -10.90 -23.85 13.94
C GLY A 293 -11.08 -23.31 15.36
N GLY A 294 -11.82 -22.23 15.55
CA GLY A 294 -12.00 -21.56 16.84
C GLY A 294 -10.83 -20.66 17.23
N PHE A 295 -9.93 -20.35 16.29
CA PHE A 295 -8.79 -19.46 16.54
C PHE A 295 -9.15 -18.00 16.26
N VAL A 296 -8.61 -17.09 17.08
CA VAL A 296 -8.63 -15.64 16.84
C VAL A 296 -7.51 -15.29 15.84
N LEU A 297 -7.81 -15.34 14.54
CA LEU A 297 -6.81 -15.14 13.51
C LEU A 297 -6.35 -13.69 13.42
N ARG A 298 -5.03 -13.49 13.28
CA ARG A 298 -4.39 -12.17 13.28
C ARG A 298 -3.10 -12.15 12.46
N THR A 299 -2.57 -10.95 12.21
CA THR A 299 -1.28 -10.77 11.52
C THR A 299 -0.17 -11.62 12.15
N GLY A 300 0.55 -12.36 11.30
CA GLY A 300 1.60 -13.30 11.69
C GLY A 300 1.15 -14.77 11.81
N ASP A 301 -0.16 -15.05 11.79
CA ASP A 301 -0.66 -16.42 11.65
C ASP A 301 -0.38 -16.97 10.26
N ARG A 302 -0.03 -18.26 10.16
CA ARG A 302 0.26 -18.93 8.88
C ARG A 302 0.07 -20.45 8.94
N ASP A 303 -0.58 -20.97 7.90
CA ASP A 303 -1.02 -22.36 7.82
C ASP A 303 0.17 -23.34 7.69
N ASP A 304 1.24 -22.96 6.99
CA ASP A 304 2.42 -23.79 6.75
C ASP A 304 3.30 -23.99 7.99
N GLN A 305 3.22 -23.07 8.97
CA GLN A 305 3.84 -23.22 10.28
C GLN A 305 2.85 -23.67 11.36
N GLN A 306 1.61 -23.99 10.98
CA GLN A 306 0.55 -24.38 11.92
C GLN A 306 0.40 -23.35 13.06
N ARG A 307 0.57 -22.06 12.71
CA ARG A 307 0.51 -20.94 13.65
C ARG A 307 -0.83 -20.23 13.50
N TRP A 308 -1.67 -20.34 14.52
CA TRP A 308 -3.00 -19.72 14.56
C TRP A 308 -3.27 -19.16 15.95
N GLY A 309 -4.03 -18.07 16.02
CA GLY A 309 -4.28 -17.43 17.31
C GLY A 309 -3.02 -16.81 17.92
N GLY A 310 -1.99 -16.54 17.10
CA GLY A 310 -0.70 -16.03 17.53
C GLY A 310 0.27 -17.09 18.08
N GLN A 311 -0.07 -18.38 18.04
CA GLN A 311 0.73 -19.47 18.63
C GLN A 311 0.88 -20.66 17.67
N VAL A 312 2.05 -21.32 17.71
CA VAL A 312 2.29 -22.58 16.98
C VAL A 312 1.56 -23.70 17.69
N GLN A 313 0.72 -24.45 16.97
CA GLN A 313 -0.08 -25.51 17.56
C GLN A 313 0.71 -26.81 17.70
N VAL A 314 0.62 -27.43 18.88
CA VAL A 314 1.30 -28.70 19.17
C VAL A 314 0.50 -29.87 18.58
N GLN A 315 1.18 -30.76 17.85
CA GLN A 315 0.59 -32.00 17.36
C GLN A 315 0.42 -33.00 18.51
N VAL A 316 -0.81 -33.41 18.81
CA VAL A 316 -1.05 -34.56 19.68
C VAL A 316 -1.16 -35.79 18.80
N GLN A 317 -0.32 -36.79 19.06
CA GLN A 317 -0.37 -38.07 18.36
C GLN A 317 -1.61 -38.82 18.84
N GLY A 318 -2.63 -38.94 18.00
CA GLY A 318 -3.79 -39.78 18.31
C GLY A 318 -3.37 -41.25 18.38
N ASN A 319 -4.13 -42.07 19.11
CA ASN A 319 -3.89 -43.52 19.28
C ASN A 319 -3.80 -44.32 17.96
N ASN A 320 -4.17 -43.70 16.82
CA ASN A 320 -4.17 -44.29 15.49
C ASN A 320 -3.03 -43.77 14.59
N GLY A 321 -2.06 -43.02 15.15
CA GLY A 321 -0.95 -42.43 14.40
C GLY A 321 -1.29 -41.19 13.57
N THR A 322 -2.52 -40.66 13.66
CA THR A 322 -2.96 -39.44 12.97
C THR A 322 -2.70 -38.20 13.84
N ALA A 323 -2.03 -37.18 13.30
CA ALA A 323 -1.78 -35.92 14.00
C ALA A 323 -3.10 -35.16 14.23
N THR A 324 -3.37 -34.80 15.48
CA THR A 324 -4.60 -34.09 15.88
C THR A 324 -4.24 -32.77 16.55
N PHE A 325 -4.90 -31.67 16.13
CA PHE A 325 -4.73 -30.34 16.71
C PHE A 325 -5.86 -30.04 17.71
N VAL A 326 -5.55 -29.30 18.78
CA VAL A 326 -6.50 -28.95 19.84
C VAL A 326 -6.92 -27.49 19.68
N ALA A 327 -8.23 -27.21 19.63
CA ALA A 327 -8.77 -25.85 19.56
C ALA A 327 -8.67 -25.13 20.94
N PRO A 328 -8.61 -23.78 21.00
CA PRO A 328 -8.56 -23.04 22.26
C PRO A 328 -9.95 -23.01 22.96
N ALA A 329 -10.12 -23.91 23.96
CA ALA A 329 -11.08 -23.95 25.09
C ALA A 329 -12.62 -24.14 24.88
N ASN A 330 -13.16 -25.12 25.64
CA ASN A 330 -14.55 -25.35 26.13
C ASN A 330 -15.69 -25.78 25.17
N GLY A 331 -15.39 -26.34 24.00
CA GLY A 331 -16.35 -27.19 23.27
C GLY A 331 -16.08 -28.67 23.59
N ALA A 332 -17.12 -29.45 23.89
CA ALA A 332 -17.06 -30.86 24.29
C ALA A 332 -15.93 -31.67 23.62
N ALA A 333 -15.27 -32.50 24.42
CA ALA A 333 -14.24 -33.44 23.96
C ALA A 333 -14.70 -34.21 22.71
N GLY A 334 -13.91 -34.16 21.63
CA GLY A 334 -13.96 -35.20 20.60
C GLY A 334 -14.20 -34.78 19.15
N ALA A 335 -13.68 -33.64 18.67
CA ALA A 335 -13.53 -33.44 17.23
C ALA A 335 -12.05 -33.27 16.87
N ALA A 336 -11.44 -34.35 16.37
CA ALA A 336 -10.14 -34.28 15.72
C ALA A 336 -10.20 -33.32 14.52
N LEU A 337 -9.43 -32.22 14.55
CA LEU A 337 -9.26 -31.35 13.39
C LEU A 337 -8.14 -31.93 12.51
N SER A 338 -8.49 -32.49 11.35
CA SER A 338 -7.52 -32.74 10.29
C SER A 338 -6.98 -31.39 9.80
N ALA A 339 -5.68 -31.10 10.00
CA ALA A 339 -5.03 -29.79 9.79
C ALA A 339 -5.68 -28.91 8.70
N PRO A 340 -6.62 -28.00 9.05
CA PRO A 340 -7.25 -27.15 8.05
C PRO A 340 -6.33 -25.97 7.77
N ALA A 341 -6.18 -25.60 6.50
CA ALA A 341 -5.59 -24.33 6.11
C ALA A 341 -6.57 -23.19 6.46
N HIS A 342 -6.55 -22.74 7.72
CA HIS A 342 -7.50 -21.79 8.32
C HIS A 342 -7.37 -20.39 7.72
N VAL A 343 -6.14 -19.88 7.61
CA VAL A 343 -5.87 -18.56 7.03
C VAL A 343 -6.23 -18.57 5.54
N LEU A 344 -5.87 -19.64 4.83
CA LEU A 344 -6.23 -19.81 3.42
C LEU A 344 -7.75 -19.84 3.22
N ARG A 345 -8.49 -20.50 4.12
CA ARG A 345 -9.95 -20.54 4.10
C ARG A 345 -10.54 -19.14 4.33
N LEU A 346 -10.05 -18.40 5.33
CA LEU A 346 -10.43 -17.00 5.56
C LEU A 346 -10.22 -16.14 4.31
N GLN A 347 -9.04 -16.20 3.70
CA GLN A 347 -8.73 -15.41 2.50
C GLN A 347 -9.65 -15.73 1.32
N ARG A 348 -10.02 -17.00 1.16
CA ARG A 348 -11.00 -17.43 0.14
C ARG A 348 -12.39 -16.90 0.43
N ASP A 349 -12.82 -16.96 1.68
CA ASP A 349 -14.12 -16.44 2.10
C ASP A 349 -14.20 -14.93 1.89
N LEU A 350 -13.18 -14.17 2.33
CA LEU A 350 -13.10 -12.73 2.09
C LEU A 350 -13.13 -12.40 0.60
N ARG A 351 -12.44 -13.19 -0.23
CA ARG A 351 -12.46 -13.06 -1.68
C ARG A 351 -13.84 -13.32 -2.28
N GLU A 352 -14.53 -14.38 -1.84
CA GLU A 352 -15.92 -14.67 -2.24
C GLU A 352 -16.87 -13.54 -1.83
N LEU A 353 -16.66 -12.94 -0.66
CA LEU A 353 -17.39 -11.77 -0.19
C LEU A 353 -17.03 -10.48 -0.95
N GLY A 354 -16.03 -10.50 -1.84
CA GLY A 354 -15.62 -9.35 -2.65
C GLY A 354 -14.51 -8.49 -2.08
N PHE A 355 -13.80 -8.93 -1.03
CA PHE A 355 -12.67 -8.24 -0.41
C PHE A 355 -11.33 -8.70 -0.99
N LEU A 356 -10.94 -8.14 -2.13
CA LEU A 356 -9.79 -8.64 -2.92
C LEU A 356 -8.46 -7.96 -2.59
N VAL A 357 -8.45 -6.97 -1.70
CA VAL A 357 -7.27 -6.19 -1.32
C VAL A 357 -6.08 -7.06 -0.85
N GLY A 358 -6.37 -8.25 -0.29
CA GLY A 358 -5.39 -9.23 0.13
C GLY A 358 -4.59 -9.90 -1.00
N GLY A 359 -5.01 -9.77 -2.25
CA GLY A 359 -4.37 -10.45 -3.37
C GLY A 359 -4.83 -11.90 -3.50
N ALA A 360 -3.93 -12.77 -3.97
CA ALA A 360 -4.19 -14.20 -3.95
C ALA A 360 -4.20 -14.68 -2.48
N PRO A 361 -5.14 -15.55 -2.07
CA PRO A 361 -4.99 -16.30 -0.81
C PRO A 361 -3.61 -16.93 -0.80
N ASP A 362 -2.92 -17.11 0.32
CA ASP A 362 -1.61 -17.77 0.40
C ASP A 362 -1.41 -18.59 1.67
N GLY A 363 -2.37 -18.55 2.58
CA GLY A 363 -2.28 -19.17 3.89
C GLY A 363 -1.43 -18.38 4.89
N VAL A 364 -1.01 -17.16 4.57
CA VAL A 364 -0.25 -16.25 5.45
C VAL A 364 -1.10 -15.02 5.77
N PHE A 365 -1.29 -14.76 7.06
CA PHE A 365 -2.01 -13.59 7.54
C PHE A 365 -1.04 -12.41 7.56
N GLY A 366 -0.73 -11.89 6.37
CA GLY A 366 0.06 -10.66 6.18
C GLY A 366 -0.80 -9.39 6.14
N LEU A 367 -0.17 -8.27 5.80
CA LEU A 367 -0.81 -6.94 5.70
C LEU A 367 -2.04 -6.93 4.79
N GLY A 368 -1.98 -7.64 3.65
CA GLY A 368 -3.13 -7.71 2.73
C GLY A 368 -4.36 -8.37 3.36
N THR A 369 -4.16 -9.42 4.17
CA THR A 369 -5.25 -10.10 4.90
C THR A 369 -5.79 -9.20 6.00
N ASP A 370 -4.93 -8.50 6.75
CA ASP A 370 -5.34 -7.49 7.75
C ASP A 370 -6.22 -6.41 7.10
N TRP A 371 -5.82 -5.87 5.96
CA TRP A 371 -6.61 -4.87 5.24
C TRP A 371 -7.96 -5.43 4.81
N ALA A 372 -8.01 -6.66 4.27
CA ALA A 372 -9.25 -7.28 3.86
C ALA A 372 -10.22 -7.49 5.04
N VAL A 373 -9.70 -7.86 6.21
CA VAL A 373 -10.51 -8.00 7.44
C VAL A 373 -10.99 -6.65 7.94
N ARG A 374 -10.15 -5.60 7.96
CA ARG A 374 -10.56 -4.23 8.33
C ARG A 374 -11.67 -3.71 7.43
N GLU A 375 -11.50 -3.86 6.12
CA GLU A 375 -12.51 -3.46 5.14
C GLU A 375 -13.81 -4.25 5.32
N PHE A 376 -13.72 -5.57 5.56
CA PHE A 376 -14.90 -6.37 5.91
C PHE A 376 -15.59 -5.83 7.16
N GLN A 377 -14.86 -5.57 8.24
CA GLN A 377 -15.42 -5.02 9.49
C GLN A 377 -16.09 -3.65 9.28
N VAL A 378 -15.50 -2.79 8.44
CA VAL A 378 -16.08 -1.50 8.04
C VAL A 378 -17.43 -1.70 7.35
N TYR A 379 -17.50 -2.54 6.32
CA TYR A 379 -18.76 -2.70 5.59
C TYR A 379 -19.77 -3.58 6.35
N ALA A 380 -19.33 -4.49 7.20
CA ALA A 380 -20.17 -5.25 8.12
C ALA A 380 -20.85 -4.37 9.17
N LYS A 381 -20.31 -3.18 9.45
CA LYS A 381 -20.97 -2.15 10.27
C LYS A 381 -22.06 -1.40 9.51
N MET A 382 -22.14 -1.44 8.18
CA MET A 382 -23.10 -0.64 7.41
C MET A 382 -24.53 -1.17 7.53
N GLU A 383 -25.51 -0.28 7.42
CA GLU A 383 -26.94 -0.64 7.43
C GLU A 383 -27.34 -1.40 6.16
N HIS A 384 -26.81 -0.99 5.00
CA HIS A 384 -27.07 -1.63 3.72
C HIS A 384 -25.81 -2.26 3.16
N ILE A 385 -26.02 -3.38 2.48
CA ILE A 385 -24.99 -4.21 1.88
C ILE A 385 -25.40 -4.62 0.45
N ALA A 386 -24.51 -5.29 -0.30
CA ALA A 386 -24.86 -5.89 -1.58
C ALA A 386 -25.24 -7.37 -1.39
N GLN A 387 -26.25 -7.84 -2.11
CA GLN A 387 -26.61 -9.24 -2.22
C GLN A 387 -26.55 -9.67 -3.68
N GLU A 388 -25.88 -10.80 -3.93
CA GLU A 388 -25.67 -11.34 -5.26
C GLU A 388 -26.76 -12.36 -5.63
N ASP A 389 -27.43 -12.13 -6.75
CA ASP A 389 -28.23 -13.15 -7.42
C ASP A 389 -27.33 -13.97 -8.35
N THR A 390 -26.96 -15.17 -7.91
CA THR A 390 -26.15 -16.10 -8.71
C THR A 390 -26.98 -16.92 -9.70
N ALA A 391 -28.31 -16.85 -9.65
CA ALA A 391 -29.18 -17.44 -10.68
C ALA A 391 -29.29 -16.52 -11.90
N ALA A 392 -29.05 -15.21 -11.72
CA ALA A 392 -28.95 -14.27 -12.82
C ALA A 392 -27.77 -14.62 -13.75
N THR A 393 -28.07 -14.78 -15.04
CA THR A 393 -27.08 -15.08 -16.09
C THR A 393 -26.39 -13.83 -16.65
N ASN A 394 -26.62 -12.66 -16.04
CA ASN A 394 -26.06 -11.41 -16.53
C ASN A 394 -24.53 -11.43 -16.36
N PRO A 395 -23.75 -11.28 -17.45
CA PRO A 395 -22.30 -11.27 -17.36
C PRO A 395 -21.74 -10.07 -16.60
N ASP A 396 -22.50 -8.97 -16.46
CA ASP A 396 -22.11 -7.84 -15.65
C ASP A 396 -22.31 -8.14 -14.15
N TYR A 397 -21.21 -8.21 -13.40
CA TYR A 397 -21.22 -8.47 -11.97
C TYR A 397 -22.12 -7.51 -11.19
N VAL A 398 -22.06 -6.20 -11.44
CA VAL A 398 -22.87 -5.22 -10.70
C VAL A 398 -24.36 -5.36 -11.00
N ALA A 399 -24.72 -5.79 -12.23
CA ALA A 399 -26.11 -6.02 -12.59
C ALA A 399 -26.72 -7.24 -11.88
N ARG A 400 -25.88 -8.13 -11.32
CA ARG A 400 -26.32 -9.24 -10.45
C ARG A 400 -26.42 -8.86 -8.97
N LEU A 401 -26.02 -7.64 -8.61
CA LEU A 401 -26.06 -7.15 -7.23
C LEU A 401 -27.32 -6.30 -6.98
N SER A 402 -27.94 -6.53 -5.83
CA SER A 402 -29.02 -5.71 -5.29
C SER A 402 -28.67 -5.22 -3.89
N ARG A 403 -29.35 -4.15 -3.45
CA ARG A 403 -29.22 -3.63 -2.09
C ARG A 403 -30.00 -4.53 -1.13
N ALA A 404 -29.38 -4.94 -0.04
CA ALA A 404 -30.02 -5.68 1.05
C ALA A 404 -29.81 -4.99 2.40
N GLN A 405 -30.73 -5.20 3.34
CA GLN A 405 -30.59 -4.73 4.71
C GLN A 405 -29.66 -5.67 5.49
N ASN A 406 -28.67 -5.12 6.16
CA ASN A 406 -27.74 -5.88 6.99
C ASN A 406 -28.40 -6.24 8.33
N SER A 407 -29.00 -7.42 8.40
CA SER A 407 -29.68 -7.92 9.61
C SER A 407 -28.73 -8.34 10.74
N LEU A 408 -27.41 -8.43 10.50
CA LEU A 408 -26.41 -8.82 11.50
C LEU A 408 -25.20 -7.88 11.48
N ARG A 409 -25.42 -6.61 11.82
CA ARG A 409 -24.34 -5.60 11.86
C ARG A 409 -23.23 -5.98 12.82
N TYR A 410 -22.00 -5.75 12.41
CA TYR A 410 -20.81 -5.85 13.25
C TYR A 410 -20.76 -4.65 14.21
N GLN A 411 -20.57 -4.91 15.51
CA GLN A 411 -20.54 -3.86 16.54
C GLN A 411 -19.14 -3.64 17.13
N GLY A 412 -18.21 -4.58 16.95
CA GLY A 412 -16.86 -4.51 17.50
C GLY A 412 -15.94 -3.49 16.79
N PRO A 413 -14.67 -3.38 17.20
CA PRO A 413 -13.70 -2.47 16.59
C PRO A 413 -13.23 -2.94 15.20
N ILE A 414 -12.75 -1.99 14.39
CA ILE A 414 -12.14 -2.26 13.08
C ILE A 414 -10.66 -2.62 13.31
N SER A 415 -10.44 -3.80 13.89
CA SER A 415 -9.14 -4.23 14.44
C SER A 415 -8.25 -4.95 13.43
N GLY A 416 -8.81 -5.48 12.34
CA GLY A 416 -8.10 -6.41 11.45
C GLY A 416 -7.99 -7.83 12.01
N ILE A 417 -8.56 -8.10 13.19
CA ILE A 417 -8.56 -9.40 13.85
C ILE A 417 -9.86 -10.17 13.56
N VAL A 418 -9.74 -11.47 13.30
CA VAL A 418 -10.87 -12.38 13.12
C VAL A 418 -11.19 -13.07 14.44
N ASN A 419 -11.84 -12.32 15.33
CA ASN A 419 -12.49 -12.86 16.53
C ASN A 419 -13.85 -13.51 16.19
N ASP A 420 -14.51 -14.10 17.19
CA ASP A 420 -15.81 -14.76 17.03
C ASP A 420 -16.87 -13.85 16.40
N ALA A 421 -16.89 -12.57 16.77
CA ALA A 421 -17.83 -11.61 16.23
C ALA A 421 -17.60 -11.39 14.72
N THR A 422 -16.34 -11.24 14.29
CA THR A 422 -15.96 -11.14 12.87
C THR A 422 -16.31 -12.43 12.11
N GLU A 423 -15.92 -13.60 12.63
CA GLU A 423 -16.21 -14.89 11.99
C GLU A 423 -17.72 -15.11 11.80
N GLN A 424 -18.51 -14.83 12.83
CA GLN A 424 -19.96 -14.96 12.78
C GLN A 424 -20.56 -14.14 11.62
N ARG A 425 -20.07 -12.92 11.37
CA ARG A 425 -20.55 -12.10 10.25
C ARG A 425 -20.08 -12.67 8.91
N ILE A 426 -18.83 -13.14 8.80
CA ILE A 426 -18.34 -13.75 7.54
C ILE A 426 -19.23 -14.94 7.16
N ARG A 427 -19.50 -15.84 8.12
CA ARG A 427 -20.38 -17.00 7.91
C ARG A 427 -21.80 -16.58 7.51
N HIS A 428 -22.35 -15.58 8.20
CA HIS A 428 -23.69 -15.07 7.90
C HIS A 428 -23.76 -14.49 6.49
N TRP A 429 -22.76 -13.69 6.10
CA TRP A 429 -22.71 -13.09 4.76
C TRP A 429 -22.58 -14.15 3.66
N LEU A 430 -21.73 -15.16 3.85
CA LEU A 430 -21.60 -16.27 2.91
C LEU A 430 -22.93 -17.03 2.73
N ALA A 431 -23.62 -17.34 3.84
CA ALA A 431 -24.88 -18.07 3.81
C ALA A 431 -26.00 -17.29 3.09
N HIS A 432 -25.99 -15.96 3.15
CA HIS A 432 -27.00 -15.10 2.52
C HIS A 432 -26.56 -14.53 1.16
N ARG A 433 -25.39 -14.94 0.65
CA ARG A 433 -24.77 -14.42 -0.59
C ARG A 433 -24.59 -12.90 -0.59
N TRP A 434 -24.24 -12.37 0.58
CA TRP A 434 -23.90 -10.97 0.72
C TRP A 434 -22.47 -10.71 0.24
N ARG A 435 -22.23 -9.50 -0.27
CA ARG A 435 -20.98 -9.06 -0.89
C ARG A 435 -20.60 -7.66 -0.41
N CYS A 436 -19.36 -7.29 -0.66
CA CYS A 436 -18.87 -5.93 -0.50
C CYS A 436 -19.84 -4.96 -1.21
N PRO A 437 -20.41 -3.97 -0.49
CA PRO A 437 -21.41 -3.06 -1.04
C PRO A 437 -20.84 -1.90 -1.85
N VAL A 438 -19.53 -1.79 -1.97
CA VAL A 438 -18.88 -0.77 -2.78
C VAL A 438 -18.04 -1.48 -3.83
N ILE A 439 -18.41 -1.30 -5.09
CA ILE A 439 -17.73 -1.91 -6.23
C ILE A 439 -17.06 -0.81 -7.04
N VAL A 440 -15.73 -0.81 -7.07
CA VAL A 440 -14.93 0.10 -7.89
C VAL A 440 -14.58 -0.58 -9.21
N ARG A 441 -14.76 0.09 -10.34
CA ARG A 441 -14.65 -0.48 -11.69
C ARG A 441 -13.83 0.43 -12.60
N ALA A 442 -12.92 -0.13 -13.39
CA ALA A 442 -12.32 0.55 -14.52
C ALA A 442 -13.19 0.33 -15.77
N MET A 443 -13.55 1.40 -16.47
CA MET A 443 -14.40 1.34 -17.65
C MET A 443 -13.86 2.21 -18.80
N ARG A 444 -14.12 1.77 -20.03
CA ARG A 444 -14.01 2.60 -21.23
C ARG A 444 -15.08 3.69 -21.22
N VAL A 445 -14.79 4.81 -21.89
CA VAL A 445 -15.70 5.95 -21.97
C VAL A 445 -15.88 6.37 -23.42
N GLN A 446 -17.13 6.58 -23.82
CA GLN A 446 -17.50 7.17 -25.11
C GLN A 446 -18.51 8.29 -24.87
N ASN A 447 -18.29 9.47 -25.46
CA ASN A 447 -19.16 10.64 -25.27
C ASN A 447 -19.45 10.96 -23.78
N ASN A 448 -18.42 10.86 -22.93
CA ASN A 448 -18.49 10.99 -21.47
C ASN A 448 -19.33 9.95 -20.71
N ASN A 449 -19.87 8.93 -21.38
CA ASN A 449 -20.61 7.85 -20.73
C ASN A 449 -19.75 6.59 -20.57
N PRO A 450 -19.89 5.86 -19.45
CA PRO A 450 -19.25 4.55 -19.28
C PRO A 450 -19.82 3.54 -20.29
N THR A 451 -18.96 2.72 -20.90
CA THR A 451 -19.38 1.70 -21.87
C THR A 451 -18.94 0.30 -21.45
N THR A 452 -17.68 -0.06 -21.68
CA THR A 452 -17.17 -1.41 -21.44
C THR A 452 -16.44 -1.48 -20.11
N VAL A 453 -16.76 -2.49 -19.30
CA VAL A 453 -16.00 -2.83 -18.09
C VAL A 453 -14.66 -3.44 -18.50
N ILE A 454 -13.57 -2.83 -18.04
CA ILE A 454 -12.20 -3.35 -18.23
C ILE A 454 -11.86 -4.28 -17.07
N GLN A 455 -12.17 -3.84 -15.85
CA GLN A 455 -11.89 -4.59 -14.63
C GLN A 455 -12.83 -4.16 -13.51
N ASP A 456 -13.27 -5.14 -12.73
CA ASP A 456 -14.15 -4.95 -11.59
C ASP A 456 -13.44 -5.14 -10.27
N ASN A 457 -14.06 -4.53 -9.25
CA ASN A 457 -13.71 -4.70 -7.85
C ASN A 457 -12.24 -4.34 -7.58
N LEU A 458 -11.85 -3.14 -8.01
CA LEU A 458 -10.53 -2.57 -7.78
C LEU A 458 -10.36 -2.17 -6.31
N TRP A 459 -9.27 -2.60 -5.70
CA TRP A 459 -8.93 -2.31 -4.31
C TRP A 459 -7.63 -1.51 -4.20
N ARG A 460 -6.51 -2.08 -4.63
CA ARG A 460 -5.19 -1.45 -4.55
C ARG A 460 -5.07 -0.38 -5.63
N HIS A 461 -4.26 0.64 -5.33
CA HIS A 461 -4.06 1.77 -6.23
C HIS A 461 -3.54 1.38 -7.61
N ASP A 462 -2.80 0.28 -7.68
CA ASP A 462 -2.14 -0.32 -8.83
C ASP A 462 -2.85 -1.57 -9.37
N ASP A 463 -4.04 -1.93 -8.87
CA ASP A 463 -4.84 -3.03 -9.42
C ASP A 463 -5.18 -2.82 -10.90
N THR A 464 -5.15 -1.56 -11.35
CA THR A 464 -5.13 -1.19 -12.76
C THR A 464 -4.12 -0.06 -12.97
N ILE A 465 -3.38 -0.14 -14.07
CA ILE A 465 -2.45 0.91 -14.53
C ILE A 465 -2.87 1.50 -15.89
N ASP A 466 -4.10 1.18 -16.35
CA ASP A 466 -4.62 1.67 -17.62
C ASP A 466 -4.99 3.17 -17.49
N THR A 467 -4.12 4.03 -18.01
CA THR A 467 -4.30 5.49 -18.01
C THR A 467 -5.43 5.96 -18.94
N THR A 468 -5.96 5.07 -19.79
CA THR A 468 -7.08 5.37 -20.71
C THR A 468 -8.44 5.00 -20.12
N ALA A 469 -8.47 4.27 -18.99
CA ALA A 469 -9.67 3.92 -18.28
C ALA A 469 -10.19 5.08 -17.41
N ARG A 470 -11.51 5.15 -17.22
CA ARG A 470 -12.13 5.96 -16.16
C ARG A 470 -12.65 5.05 -15.07
N ILE A 471 -12.44 5.47 -13.83
CA ILE A 471 -12.81 4.70 -12.65
C ILE A 471 -14.17 5.16 -12.15
N TYR A 472 -15.06 4.20 -11.91
CA TYR A 472 -16.41 4.41 -11.41
C TYR A 472 -16.65 3.61 -10.13
N VAL A 473 -17.59 4.06 -9.31
CA VAL A 473 -18.03 3.39 -8.09
C VAL A 473 -19.52 3.15 -8.15
N ARG A 474 -19.92 1.91 -7.88
CA ARG A 474 -21.29 1.57 -7.46
C ARG A 474 -21.29 1.40 -5.95
N ASP A 475 -22.10 2.21 -5.25
CA ASP A 475 -22.24 2.15 -3.79
C ASP A 475 -23.67 1.78 -3.40
N PHE A 476 -23.82 0.63 -2.74
CA PHE A 476 -25.07 0.08 -2.21
C PHE A 476 -25.31 0.45 -0.73
N THR A 477 -24.35 1.06 -0.03
CA THR A 477 -24.41 1.30 1.42
C THR A 477 -25.43 2.36 1.84
N GLN A 478 -25.71 3.33 0.97
CA GLN A 478 -26.49 4.53 1.31
C GLN A 478 -25.89 5.35 2.46
N TYR A 479 -24.60 5.17 2.75
CA TYR A 479 -23.93 5.84 3.87
C TYR A 479 -23.90 7.37 3.70
N TYR A 480 -23.68 7.84 2.48
CA TYR A 480 -23.58 9.26 2.17
C TYR A 480 -24.95 9.85 1.80
N THR A 481 -25.29 10.98 2.42
CA THR A 481 -26.45 11.79 1.99
C THR A 481 -26.09 12.54 0.72
N LEU A 482 -26.73 12.19 -0.39
CA LEU A 482 -26.43 12.77 -1.70
C LEU A 482 -27.13 14.13 -1.88
N PRO A 483 -26.51 15.10 -2.59
CA PRO A 483 -27.19 16.32 -3.00
C PRO A 483 -28.45 16.02 -3.82
N ALA A 484 -29.45 16.90 -3.74
CA ALA A 484 -30.71 16.75 -4.48
C ALA A 484 -30.48 16.54 -5.99
N GLY A 485 -31.28 15.67 -6.60
CA GLY A 485 -31.18 15.33 -8.03
C GLY A 485 -30.10 14.30 -8.40
N ARG A 486 -29.35 13.78 -7.43
CA ARG A 486 -28.39 12.68 -7.64
C ARG A 486 -29.07 11.33 -7.42
N ASP A 487 -28.95 10.46 -8.41
CA ASP A 487 -29.42 9.08 -8.31
C ASP A 487 -28.53 8.27 -7.33
N ALA A 488 -29.18 7.62 -6.37
CA ALA A 488 -28.55 6.73 -5.40
C ALA A 488 -28.00 5.45 -6.05
N ASP A 489 -28.55 5.06 -7.20
CA ASP A 489 -28.22 3.82 -7.88
C ASP A 489 -27.27 3.96 -9.09
N ALA A 490 -26.97 5.19 -9.49
CA ALA A 490 -26.05 5.47 -10.59
C ALA A 490 -24.58 5.12 -10.28
N LEU A 491 -23.83 4.82 -11.34
CA LEU A 491 -22.37 4.76 -11.30
C LEU A 491 -21.80 6.17 -11.08
N ARG A 492 -20.93 6.31 -10.09
CA ARG A 492 -20.30 7.59 -9.73
C ARG A 492 -18.88 7.62 -10.23
N VAL A 493 -18.51 8.66 -10.96
CA VAL A 493 -17.12 8.85 -11.38
C VAL A 493 -16.23 9.12 -10.17
N LEU A 494 -15.12 8.38 -10.10
CA LEU A 494 -14.10 8.49 -9.07
C LEU A 494 -12.88 9.25 -9.60
N GLY A 495 -12.38 8.85 -10.78
CA GLY A 495 -11.12 9.38 -11.28
C GLY A 495 -10.57 8.62 -12.49
N SER A 496 -9.26 8.72 -12.69
CA SER A 496 -8.47 7.90 -13.62
C SER A 496 -7.16 7.49 -12.96
N TYR A 497 -6.43 6.55 -13.57
CA TYR A 497 -5.04 6.26 -13.17
C TYR A 497 -4.07 7.25 -13.83
N ALA A 498 -3.03 7.65 -13.12
CA ALA A 498 -1.94 8.48 -13.60
C ALA A 498 -0.58 7.87 -13.23
N THR A 499 0.40 8.10 -14.10
CA THR A 499 1.80 7.67 -13.91
C THR A 499 2.66 8.86 -13.51
N TYR A 500 3.68 8.59 -12.69
CA TYR A 500 4.69 9.57 -12.29
C TYR A 500 6.04 8.84 -12.15
N PRO A 501 7.20 9.48 -12.36
CA PRO A 501 8.48 8.77 -12.33
C PRO A 501 8.71 7.98 -11.02
N GLY A 502 8.64 6.64 -11.09
CA GLY A 502 8.75 5.73 -9.93
C GLY A 502 7.45 5.54 -9.13
N TYR A 503 6.34 6.15 -9.53
CA TYR A 503 5.05 6.12 -8.81
C TYR A 503 3.87 6.02 -9.77
N GLY A 504 2.69 5.79 -9.23
CA GLY A 504 1.44 5.88 -9.95
C GLY A 504 0.25 5.70 -9.01
N GLY A 505 -0.95 5.96 -9.50
CA GLY A 505 -2.17 5.82 -8.72
C GLY A 505 -3.28 6.73 -9.21
N GLN A 506 -4.22 7.04 -8.31
CA GLN A 506 -5.47 7.70 -8.67
C GLN A 506 -5.32 9.21 -8.78
N GLN A 507 -6.07 9.80 -9.71
CA GLN A 507 -6.31 11.23 -9.77
C GLN A 507 -7.76 11.54 -10.14
N SER A 508 -8.26 12.68 -9.67
CA SER A 508 -9.58 13.20 -10.02
C SER A 508 -9.43 14.63 -10.54
N LEU A 509 -9.93 14.89 -11.74
CA LEU A 509 -9.73 16.15 -12.45
C LEU A 509 -11.08 16.75 -12.85
N PRO A 510 -11.35 18.05 -12.58
CA PRO A 510 -12.49 18.75 -13.12
C PRO A 510 -12.35 18.97 -14.64
N PRO A 511 -13.46 19.14 -15.37
CA PRO A 511 -14.83 18.92 -14.91
C PRO A 511 -15.24 17.43 -14.98
N ARG A 512 -14.32 16.54 -15.35
CA ARG A 512 -14.64 15.15 -15.73
C ARG A 512 -14.96 14.24 -14.55
N HIS A 513 -14.27 14.45 -13.43
CA HIS A 513 -14.33 13.56 -12.26
C HIS A 513 -14.95 14.24 -11.03
N THR A 514 -15.08 15.56 -11.04
CA THR A 514 -15.56 16.36 -9.90
C THR A 514 -17.06 16.62 -9.98
N TRP A 515 -17.66 16.96 -8.84
CA TRP A 515 -19.05 17.42 -8.77
C TRP A 515 -19.10 18.95 -8.83
N THR A 516 -20.08 19.51 -9.53
CA THR A 516 -20.28 20.97 -9.49
C THR A 516 -20.57 21.47 -8.07
N SER A 517 -21.26 20.65 -7.26
CA SER A 517 -21.55 20.94 -5.85
C SER A 517 -20.35 20.83 -4.90
N SER A 518 -19.23 20.24 -5.33
CA SER A 518 -18.00 20.16 -4.52
C SER A 518 -17.01 21.28 -4.84
N GLU A 519 -17.39 22.25 -5.66
CA GLU A 519 -16.57 23.46 -5.83
C GLU A 519 -16.43 24.21 -4.49
N LEU A 520 -15.25 24.80 -4.26
CA LEU A 520 -14.95 25.66 -3.10
C LEU A 520 -15.68 27.00 -3.22
N LEU A 521 -17.00 26.98 -3.16
CA LEU A 521 -17.88 28.15 -3.21
C LEU A 521 -17.95 28.86 -1.84
N PRO A 522 -18.37 30.13 -1.81
CA PRO A 522 -18.71 30.84 -0.57
C PRO A 522 -19.54 30.02 0.42
N ALA A 523 -20.58 29.36 -0.09
CA ALA A 523 -21.56 28.64 0.73
C ALA A 523 -20.99 27.38 1.35
N SER A 524 -20.15 26.63 0.62
CA SER A 524 -19.58 25.35 1.08
C SER A 524 -18.31 25.54 1.90
N LEU A 525 -17.46 26.51 1.54
CA LEU A 525 -16.19 26.76 2.23
C LEU A 525 -16.36 27.68 3.46
N VAL A 526 -16.98 28.85 3.28
CA VAL A 526 -17.09 29.88 4.35
C VAL A 526 -18.41 29.76 5.13
N GLY A 527 -19.45 29.16 4.54
CA GLY A 527 -20.78 29.09 5.13
C GLY A 527 -21.66 30.30 4.84
N VAL A 528 -21.31 31.10 3.83
CA VAL A 528 -22.04 32.32 3.43
C VAL A 528 -22.58 32.15 2.01
N ALA A 529 -23.85 32.50 1.78
CA ALA A 529 -24.58 32.15 0.55
C ALA A 529 -23.88 32.57 -0.76
N THR A 530 -23.28 33.76 -0.80
CA THR A 530 -22.62 34.32 -1.99
C THR A 530 -21.36 35.08 -1.61
N PHE A 531 -20.52 35.39 -2.61
CA PHE A 531 -19.32 36.22 -2.40
C PHE A 531 -19.67 37.62 -1.89
N GLN A 532 -20.75 38.22 -2.39
CA GLN A 532 -21.21 39.56 -2.01
C GLN A 532 -21.73 39.62 -0.57
N ALA A 533 -22.22 38.51 -0.03
CA ALA A 533 -22.71 38.43 1.35
C ALA A 533 -21.58 38.30 2.40
N MET A 534 -20.33 38.06 1.96
CA MET A 534 -19.17 38.00 2.85
C MET A 534 -18.77 39.39 3.36
N THR A 535 -18.19 39.43 4.57
CA THR A 535 -17.51 40.64 5.08
C THR A 535 -16.31 41.00 4.19
N PRO A 536 -15.81 42.25 4.24
CA PRO A 536 -14.60 42.63 3.49
C PRO A 536 -13.37 41.75 3.79
N ALA A 537 -13.18 41.34 5.04
CA ALA A 537 -12.09 40.45 5.44
C ALA A 537 -12.27 39.03 4.88
N GLN A 538 -13.50 38.50 4.93
CA GLN A 538 -13.85 37.21 4.33
C GLN A 538 -13.64 37.23 2.81
N GLN A 539 -14.08 38.28 2.11
CA GLN A 539 -13.86 38.40 0.66
C GLN A 539 -12.37 38.40 0.31
N SER A 540 -11.57 39.20 1.04
CA SER A 540 -10.13 39.32 0.80
C SER A 540 -9.40 37.99 1.03
N THR A 541 -9.70 37.32 2.16
CA THR A 541 -9.11 36.02 2.52
C THR A 541 -9.60 34.91 1.60
N TYR A 542 -10.89 34.90 1.23
CA TYR A 542 -11.46 33.92 0.31
C TYR A 542 -10.79 33.99 -1.06
N LYS A 543 -10.55 35.19 -1.61
CA LYS A 543 -9.85 35.33 -2.90
C LYS A 543 -8.45 34.73 -2.85
N VAL A 544 -7.68 34.98 -1.77
CA VAL A 544 -6.33 34.42 -1.59
C VAL A 544 -6.36 32.89 -1.51
N VAL A 545 -7.23 32.32 -0.67
CA VAL A 545 -7.37 30.86 -0.53
C VAL A 545 -7.90 30.24 -1.81
N ARG A 546 -8.89 30.85 -2.46
CA ARG A 546 -9.47 30.38 -3.72
C ARG A 546 -8.43 30.35 -4.83
N ALA A 547 -7.65 31.43 -5.00
CA ALA A 547 -6.61 31.51 -6.02
C ALA A 547 -5.56 30.40 -5.86
N ALA A 548 -5.09 30.15 -4.62
CA ALA A 548 -4.18 29.04 -4.34
C ALA A 548 -4.84 27.67 -4.57
N SER A 549 -6.09 27.49 -4.13
CA SER A 549 -6.83 26.22 -4.28
C SER A 549 -7.03 25.80 -5.73
N GLU A 550 -7.09 26.76 -6.66
CA GLU A 550 -7.15 26.46 -8.09
C GLU A 550 -5.84 25.86 -8.63
N GLN A 551 -4.70 26.02 -7.94
CA GLN A 551 -3.47 25.32 -8.29
C GLN A 551 -3.31 24.01 -7.51
N GLU A 552 -3.86 23.93 -6.29
CA GLU A 552 -3.70 22.77 -5.42
C GLU A 552 -4.73 21.66 -5.64
N CYS A 553 -6.02 21.99 -5.59
CA CYS A 553 -7.13 21.03 -5.73
C CYS A 553 -8.05 21.44 -6.87
N LEU A 554 -7.52 22.22 -7.82
CA LEU A 554 -8.23 22.65 -9.03
C LEU A 554 -9.55 23.38 -8.73
N GLY A 555 -9.73 23.90 -7.50
CA GLY A 555 -10.94 24.58 -7.03
C GLY A 555 -12.06 23.67 -6.52
N PHE A 556 -11.82 22.37 -6.29
CA PHE A 556 -12.85 21.41 -5.85
C PHE A 556 -12.41 20.57 -4.64
N PHE A 557 -13.32 20.33 -3.69
CA PHE A 557 -13.09 19.51 -2.50
C PHE A 557 -12.84 18.03 -2.83
N ASP A 558 -13.33 17.59 -3.99
CA ASP A 558 -13.29 16.19 -4.44
C ASP A 558 -12.27 15.96 -5.55
N SER A 559 -11.34 16.92 -5.72
CA SER A 559 -10.14 16.82 -6.55
C SER A 559 -8.95 16.39 -5.68
N LEU A 560 -8.62 15.11 -5.71
CA LEU A 560 -7.55 14.48 -4.93
C LEU A 560 -6.44 13.95 -5.84
N ASN A 561 -5.21 13.91 -5.33
CA ASN A 561 -4.09 13.23 -5.97
C ASN A 561 -3.59 12.07 -5.10
N ALA A 562 -3.28 10.96 -5.72
CA ALA A 562 -2.71 9.77 -5.08
C ALA A 562 -1.81 9.02 -6.08
N TYR A 563 -1.10 9.74 -6.95
CA TYR A 563 -0.32 9.13 -8.05
C TYR A 563 1.18 9.41 -7.98
N ASP A 564 1.61 10.39 -7.18
CA ASP A 564 2.99 10.77 -7.00
C ASP A 564 3.57 10.12 -5.74
N ASN A 565 4.56 10.76 -5.14
CA ASN A 565 5.23 10.29 -3.94
C ASN A 565 4.43 10.54 -2.64
N ALA A 566 3.26 11.18 -2.71
CA ALA A 566 2.32 11.24 -1.59
C ALA A 566 1.33 10.06 -1.63
N PHE A 567 0.92 9.56 -0.46
CA PHE A 567 -0.11 8.51 -0.40
C PHE A 567 -1.46 9.01 -0.91
N VAL A 568 -1.92 10.14 -0.38
CA VAL A 568 -3.09 10.88 -0.85
C VAL A 568 -2.94 12.33 -0.44
N SER A 569 -3.45 13.24 -1.26
CA SER A 569 -3.50 14.67 -0.98
C SER A 569 -4.81 15.30 -1.40
N LEU A 570 -5.27 16.29 -0.63
CA LEU A 570 -6.55 16.95 -0.85
C LEU A 570 -6.63 18.36 -0.26
N GLY A 571 -7.70 19.06 -0.61
CA GLY A 571 -8.08 20.34 -0.01
C GLY A 571 -7.36 21.56 -0.60
N PRO A 572 -7.73 22.78 -0.16
CA PRO A 572 -7.29 24.05 -0.74
C PRO A 572 -5.78 24.27 -0.69
N CYS A 573 -5.06 23.48 0.11
CA CYS A 573 -3.62 23.59 0.32
C CYS A 573 -2.86 22.28 0.01
N HIS A 574 -3.48 21.34 -0.70
CA HIS A 574 -2.86 20.07 -1.11
C HIS A 574 -2.27 19.24 0.06
N TRP A 575 -3.00 19.14 1.17
CA TRP A 575 -2.50 18.48 2.38
C TRP A 575 -2.28 16.98 2.13
N THR A 576 -1.05 16.52 2.28
CA THR A 576 -0.65 15.12 2.06
C THR A 576 -0.84 14.29 3.33
N LEU A 577 -1.20 13.00 3.23
CA LEU A 577 -1.20 12.10 4.40
C LEU A 577 0.21 11.72 4.85
N GLY A 578 1.12 11.64 3.89
CA GLY A 578 2.54 11.34 4.08
C GLY A 578 3.23 11.30 2.73
N ILE A 579 4.55 11.50 2.73
CA ILE A 579 5.37 11.53 1.51
C ILE A 579 6.50 10.53 1.64
N LEU A 580 6.68 9.68 0.63
CA LEU A 580 7.80 8.75 0.53
C LEU A 580 8.73 9.22 -0.57
N PHE A 581 9.86 9.84 -0.23
CA PHE A 581 10.83 10.26 -1.24
C PHE A 581 11.61 9.05 -1.79
N LEU A 582 12.04 9.15 -3.06
CA LEU A 582 12.87 8.11 -3.69
C LEU A 582 14.14 7.90 -2.84
N GLY A 583 14.48 6.65 -2.56
CA GLY A 583 15.63 6.27 -1.72
C GLY A 583 15.41 6.43 -0.21
N GLN A 584 14.22 6.80 0.26
CA GLN A 584 13.89 6.80 1.69
C GLN A 584 13.08 5.55 2.06
N ALA A 585 13.39 4.94 3.20
CA ALA A 585 12.65 3.78 3.72
C ALA A 585 11.41 4.18 4.54
N VAL A 586 11.43 5.36 5.15
CA VAL A 586 10.42 5.84 6.10
C VAL A 586 9.69 7.06 5.51
N PRO A 587 8.36 7.00 5.30
CA PRO A 587 7.60 8.15 4.82
C PRO A 587 7.61 9.29 5.85
N SER A 588 7.62 10.54 5.39
CA SER A 588 7.39 11.71 6.23
C SER A 588 5.94 11.81 6.67
N GLU A 589 5.71 12.47 7.80
CA GLU A 589 4.37 12.83 8.25
C GLU A 589 3.80 13.97 7.40
N GLY A 590 2.48 13.97 7.27
CA GLY A 590 1.78 14.78 6.29
C GLY A 590 0.78 15.74 6.93
N GLU A 591 0.49 16.82 6.21
CA GLU A 591 -0.40 17.88 6.70
C GLU A 591 -1.88 17.50 6.73
N LEU A 592 -2.25 16.44 6.03
CA LEU A 592 -3.59 15.90 6.14
C LEU A 592 -3.83 15.37 7.55
N GLY A 593 -2.78 14.87 8.23
CA GLY A 593 -2.84 14.54 9.66
C GLY A 593 -3.17 15.76 10.52
N GLY A 594 -2.51 16.90 10.28
CA GLY A 594 -2.82 18.17 10.95
C GLY A 594 -4.27 18.61 10.75
N PHE A 595 -4.74 18.62 9.50
CA PHE A 595 -6.13 18.96 9.18
C PHE A 595 -7.13 17.99 9.83
N LEU A 596 -6.89 16.69 9.76
CA LEU A 596 -7.81 15.70 10.30
C LEU A 596 -7.88 15.75 11.84
N SER A 597 -6.76 16.06 12.51
CA SER A 597 -6.76 16.31 13.96
C SER A 597 -7.52 17.61 14.30
N TYR A 598 -7.33 18.68 13.52
CA TYR A 598 -8.11 19.92 13.64
C TYR A 598 -9.62 19.68 13.45
N LEU A 599 -10.00 18.90 12.44
CA LEU A 599 -11.40 18.53 12.18
C LEU A 599 -11.98 17.75 13.36
N ARG A 600 -11.24 16.81 13.95
CA ARG A 600 -11.69 16.08 15.15
C ARG A 600 -11.97 17.03 16.31
N ALA A 601 -11.11 18.02 16.52
CA ALA A 601 -11.26 18.98 17.61
C ALA A 601 -12.39 19.99 17.39
N THR A 602 -12.60 20.44 16.15
CA THR A 602 -13.56 21.52 15.84
C THR A 602 -14.93 21.04 15.36
N ASN A 603 -15.00 19.82 14.83
CA ASN A 603 -16.25 19.20 14.37
C ASN A 603 -16.15 17.66 14.44
N ALA A 604 -16.24 17.14 15.66
CA ALA A 604 -16.12 15.71 15.94
C ALA A 604 -17.14 14.84 15.18
N GLU A 605 -18.37 15.34 14.95
CA GLU A 605 -19.39 14.62 14.17
C GLU A 605 -18.96 14.44 12.71
N ALA A 606 -18.48 15.50 12.07
CA ALA A 606 -17.97 15.41 10.70
C ALA A 606 -16.69 14.58 10.60
N PHE A 607 -15.81 14.63 11.61
CA PHE A 607 -14.66 13.73 11.69
C PHE A 607 -15.10 12.26 11.80
N GLN A 608 -16.09 12.00 12.65
CA GLN A 608 -16.62 10.66 12.86
C GLN A 608 -17.18 10.11 11.55
N GLN A 609 -18.03 10.89 10.88
CA GLN A 609 -18.67 10.52 9.63
C GLN A 609 -17.67 10.36 8.47
N ALA A 610 -16.66 11.23 8.39
CA ALA A 610 -15.70 11.22 7.28
C ALA A 610 -14.61 10.15 7.44
N ILE A 611 -14.18 9.87 8.68
CA ILE A 611 -12.90 9.21 8.96
C ILE A 611 -13.03 8.12 10.03
N GLU A 612 -13.50 8.47 11.23
CA GLU A 612 -13.40 7.60 12.41
C GLU A 612 -14.24 6.32 12.27
N SER A 613 -15.43 6.42 11.67
CA SER A 613 -16.31 5.28 11.41
C SER A 613 -15.68 4.23 10.49
N PHE A 614 -14.58 4.56 9.80
CA PHE A 614 -13.81 3.67 8.95
C PHE A 614 -12.54 3.11 9.63
N GLY A 615 -12.35 3.35 10.94
CA GLY A 615 -11.27 2.75 11.72
C GLY A 615 -9.94 3.49 11.65
N MET A 616 -9.95 4.76 11.23
CA MET A 616 -8.78 5.65 11.23
C MET A 616 -8.94 6.79 12.24
N ARG A 617 -7.86 7.13 12.95
CA ARG A 617 -7.67 8.42 13.63
C ARG A 617 -6.33 9.02 13.24
N ILE A 618 -6.08 10.24 13.69
CA ILE A 618 -4.72 10.77 13.80
C ILE A 618 -4.22 10.49 15.22
N ASP A 619 -2.99 10.00 15.31
CA ASP A 619 -2.36 9.60 16.57
C ASP A 619 -2.22 10.80 17.51
N GLU A 620 -1.81 11.94 16.96
CA GLU A 620 -1.73 13.21 17.67
C GLU A 620 -3.10 13.89 17.81
N ASP A 621 -3.30 14.57 18.95
CA ASP A 621 -4.48 15.37 19.22
C ASP A 621 -4.22 16.86 19.10
N TRP A 622 -5.10 17.56 18.38
CA TRP A 622 -5.02 19.01 18.19
C TRP A 622 -5.11 19.75 19.53
N ASN A 623 -5.97 19.25 20.42
CA ASN A 623 -6.14 19.81 21.76
C ASN A 623 -5.07 19.33 22.75
N GLY A 624 -4.13 18.48 22.32
CA GLY A 624 -2.99 18.08 23.13
C GLY A 624 -2.02 19.23 23.36
N GLY A 625 -1.27 19.19 24.49
CA GLY A 625 -0.33 20.24 24.84
C GLY A 625 -1.05 21.57 25.16
N ALA A 626 -0.74 22.62 24.41
CA ALA A 626 -1.30 23.96 24.64
C ALA A 626 -2.73 24.16 24.09
N GLY A 627 -3.32 23.16 23.44
CA GLY A 627 -4.70 23.23 22.92
C GLY A 627 -4.85 23.92 21.56
N ASP A 628 -3.74 24.15 20.85
CA ASP A 628 -3.66 24.94 19.62
C ASP A 628 -2.94 24.20 18.46
N GLY A 629 -2.84 22.88 18.58
CA GLY A 629 -2.09 22.03 17.66
C GLY A 629 -0.59 21.96 17.93
N ALA A 630 -0.10 22.43 19.09
CA ALA A 630 1.33 22.43 19.44
C ALA A 630 2.05 21.10 19.17
N ASN A 631 1.44 19.95 19.49
CA ASN A 631 2.05 18.63 19.27
C ASN A 631 2.17 18.24 17.79
N LEU A 632 1.39 18.86 16.91
CA LEU A 632 1.41 18.63 15.46
C LEU A 632 2.31 19.66 14.74
N TYR A 633 2.74 20.71 15.44
CA TYR A 633 3.35 21.88 14.82
C TYR A 633 4.82 21.66 14.48
N ASP A 634 5.11 21.58 13.18
CA ASP A 634 6.46 21.65 12.64
C ASP A 634 6.90 23.11 12.52
N SER A 635 7.71 23.54 13.48
CA SER A 635 8.25 24.90 13.51
C SER A 635 9.15 25.24 12.31
N THR A 636 9.81 24.24 11.70
CA THR A 636 10.72 24.44 10.56
C THR A 636 9.96 24.88 9.32
N GLY A 637 8.81 24.26 9.07
CA GLY A 637 7.94 24.57 7.93
C GLY A 637 6.76 25.48 8.27
N LYS A 638 6.53 25.83 9.54
CA LYS A 638 5.33 26.55 10.02
C LYS A 638 4.05 25.87 9.51
N LYS A 639 3.96 24.56 9.77
CA LYS A 639 2.88 23.70 9.29
C LYS A 639 2.51 22.69 10.37
N TYR A 640 1.37 22.02 10.19
CA TYR A 640 0.88 21.02 11.13
C TYR A 640 0.87 19.65 10.45
N THR A 641 1.64 18.70 10.97
CA THR A 641 1.77 17.36 10.42
C THR A 641 1.41 16.32 11.47
N GLY A 642 0.93 15.16 11.03
CA GLY A 642 0.70 14.02 11.92
C GLY A 642 0.68 12.70 11.16
N TRP A 643 0.40 11.62 11.88
CA TRP A 643 0.37 10.27 11.31
C TRP A 643 -0.91 9.49 11.69
N PRO A 644 -1.40 8.60 10.81
CA PRO A 644 -2.56 7.77 11.13
C PRO A 644 -2.33 6.84 12.33
N ALA A 645 -3.39 6.67 13.11
CA ALA A 645 -3.58 5.59 14.06
C ALA A 645 -4.74 4.70 13.60
N GLN A 646 -4.64 3.40 13.89
CA GLN A 646 -5.65 2.41 13.57
C GLN A 646 -6.28 1.86 14.84
N GLN A 647 -7.57 1.52 14.77
CA GLN A 647 -8.28 0.92 15.88
C GLN A 647 -7.75 -0.50 16.15
N ARG A 648 -7.59 -0.83 17.44
CA ARG A 648 -7.17 -2.14 17.96
C ARG A 648 -8.38 -2.93 18.47
N ASP A 649 -8.18 -4.21 18.78
CA ASP A 649 -9.25 -5.13 19.19
C ASP A 649 -9.84 -4.81 20.57
N ASP A 650 -9.09 -4.11 21.43
CA ASP A 650 -9.54 -3.55 22.70
C ASP A 650 -10.21 -2.17 22.55
N SER A 651 -10.51 -1.76 21.31
CA SER A 651 -11.05 -0.45 20.94
C SER A 651 -10.12 0.75 21.18
N THR A 652 -8.89 0.53 21.66
CA THR A 652 -7.88 1.59 21.74
C THR A 652 -7.35 1.93 20.34
N TRP A 653 -6.59 3.04 20.26
CA TRP A 653 -5.97 3.50 19.02
C TRP A 653 -4.48 3.28 19.10
N GLY A 654 -3.89 2.77 18.02
CA GLY A 654 -2.45 2.59 17.90
C GLY A 654 -1.89 3.28 16.69
N ARG A 655 -0.83 4.07 16.87
CA ARG A 655 -0.03 4.63 15.78
C ARG A 655 0.31 3.56 14.75
N MET A 656 0.05 3.86 13.48
CA MET A 656 0.37 2.97 12.37
C MET A 656 1.89 2.94 12.14
N ALA A 657 2.43 1.79 11.73
CA ALA A 657 3.82 1.71 11.29
C ALA A 657 4.11 2.70 10.16
N ARG A 658 5.26 3.38 10.21
CA ARG A 658 5.70 4.33 9.17
C ARG A 658 6.44 3.61 8.05
N THR A 659 5.71 2.85 7.25
CA THR A 659 6.25 2.14 6.07
C THR A 659 5.43 2.44 4.82
N ALA A 660 6.04 2.26 3.64
CA ALA A 660 5.36 2.40 2.36
C ALA A 660 4.13 1.50 2.25
N ALA A 661 4.28 0.23 2.67
CA ALA A 661 3.19 -0.74 2.66
C ALA A 661 2.02 -0.26 3.52
N ALA A 662 2.25 0.14 4.77
CA ALA A 662 1.18 0.59 5.66
C ALA A 662 0.47 1.85 5.14
N GLY A 663 1.22 2.84 4.63
CA GLY A 663 0.64 4.04 4.02
C GLY A 663 -0.21 3.76 2.78
N ASN A 664 0.16 2.75 1.97
CA ASN A 664 -0.60 2.36 0.78
C ASN A 664 -2.01 1.82 1.09
N TYR A 665 -2.32 1.45 2.34
CA TYR A 665 -3.69 1.14 2.74
C TYR A 665 -4.65 2.31 2.48
N TYR A 666 -4.22 3.53 2.82
CA TYR A 666 -4.99 4.76 2.62
C TYR A 666 -4.92 5.30 1.19
N LYS A 667 -4.15 4.64 0.32
CA LYS A 667 -4.08 4.88 -1.13
C LYS A 667 -5.04 3.97 -1.92
N THR A 668 -5.70 3.00 -1.27
CA THR A 668 -6.68 2.12 -1.92
C THR A 668 -7.83 2.91 -2.55
N TYR A 669 -8.44 2.36 -3.61
CA TYR A 669 -9.57 2.99 -4.27
C TYR A 669 -10.77 3.24 -3.32
N HIS A 670 -10.93 2.39 -2.30
CA HIS A 670 -11.99 2.54 -1.30
C HIS A 670 -11.72 3.72 -0.35
N TRP A 671 -10.48 3.90 0.13
CA TRP A 671 -10.11 5.10 0.89
C TRP A 671 -10.17 6.37 0.04
N TYR A 672 -9.69 6.31 -1.19
CA TYR A 672 -9.80 7.43 -2.14
C TYR A 672 -11.27 7.84 -2.35
N TYR A 673 -12.18 6.86 -2.50
CA TYR A 673 -13.62 7.10 -2.57
C TYR A 673 -14.18 7.75 -1.29
N ARG A 674 -13.76 7.29 -0.10
CA ARG A 674 -14.19 7.88 1.18
C ARG A 674 -13.78 9.34 1.32
N PHE A 675 -12.52 9.67 1.03
CA PHE A 675 -12.05 11.05 1.05
C PHE A 675 -12.81 11.92 0.04
N GLN A 676 -13.05 11.40 -1.16
CA GLN A 676 -13.78 12.11 -2.19
C GLN A 676 -15.23 12.39 -1.77
N MET A 677 -15.90 11.39 -1.19
CA MET A 677 -17.28 11.53 -0.71
C MET A 677 -17.40 12.45 0.51
N ALA A 678 -16.40 12.46 1.40
CA ALA A 678 -16.32 13.44 2.48
C ALA A 678 -16.30 14.89 1.93
N GLY A 679 -15.43 15.14 0.94
CA GLY A 679 -15.38 16.42 0.23
C GLY A 679 -16.66 16.76 -0.56
N ARG A 680 -17.45 15.77 -0.98
CA ARG A 680 -18.71 15.97 -1.73
C ARG A 680 -19.93 16.21 -0.85
N THR A 681 -19.98 15.61 0.33
CA THR A 681 -21.26 15.42 1.06
C THR A 681 -21.24 15.86 2.53
N ILE A 682 -20.06 16.08 3.14
CA ILE A 682 -19.95 16.38 4.57
C ILE A 682 -19.60 17.85 4.76
N ALA A 683 -20.60 18.67 5.10
CA ALA A 683 -20.43 20.13 5.24
C ALA A 683 -19.41 20.51 6.33
N GLY A 684 -19.33 19.74 7.44
CA GLY A 684 -18.33 19.98 8.47
C GLY A 684 -16.88 19.73 8.00
N PHE A 685 -16.69 18.73 7.13
CA PHE A 685 -15.40 18.43 6.50
C PHE A 685 -14.97 19.58 5.57
N GLN A 686 -15.91 20.11 4.76
CA GLN A 686 -15.68 21.27 3.89
C GLN A 686 -15.36 22.54 4.68
N ARG A 687 -16.17 22.87 5.69
CA ARG A 687 -16.00 24.09 6.51
C ARG A 687 -14.74 24.08 7.36
N ALA A 688 -14.31 22.93 7.87
CA ALA A 688 -13.06 22.85 8.62
C ALA A 688 -11.83 23.22 7.75
N MET A 689 -11.88 22.99 6.43
CA MET A 689 -10.77 23.37 5.54
C MET A 689 -10.57 24.89 5.50
N TRP A 690 -11.65 25.68 5.65
CA TRP A 690 -11.56 27.14 5.76
C TRP A 690 -10.80 27.54 7.02
N GLY A 691 -11.14 26.95 8.17
CA GLY A 691 -10.42 27.17 9.42
C GLY A 691 -8.92 26.86 9.31
N MET A 692 -8.59 25.68 8.76
CA MET A 692 -7.20 25.25 8.60
C MET A 692 -6.40 26.13 7.62
N ALA A 693 -7.01 26.58 6.52
CA ALA A 693 -6.36 27.51 5.58
C ALA A 693 -6.09 28.89 6.22
N ARG A 694 -7.02 29.39 7.05
CA ARG A 694 -6.83 30.62 7.82
C ARG A 694 -5.73 30.49 8.88
N ILE A 695 -5.64 29.35 9.57
CA ILE A 695 -4.55 29.05 10.51
C ILE A 695 -3.18 29.10 9.81
N ARG A 696 -3.05 28.47 8.64
CA ARG A 696 -1.80 28.57 7.85
C ARG A 696 -1.46 30.01 7.47
N LEU A 697 -2.43 30.79 7.00
CA LEU A 697 -2.22 32.21 6.67
C LEU A 697 -1.83 33.04 7.90
N ARG A 698 -2.45 32.77 9.06
CA ARG A 698 -2.08 33.38 10.35
C ARG A 698 -0.60 33.13 10.63
N ASP A 699 -0.14 31.89 10.52
CA ASP A 699 1.23 31.51 10.89
C ASP A 699 2.28 32.06 9.92
N ILE A 700 1.98 32.05 8.61
CA ILE A 700 2.82 32.73 7.62
C ILE A 700 2.94 34.21 7.97
N ARG A 701 1.81 34.90 8.21
CA ARG A 701 1.82 36.35 8.51
C ARG A 701 2.47 36.69 9.84
N ALA A 702 2.33 35.82 10.85
CA ALA A 702 2.91 36.01 12.18
C ALA A 702 4.40 35.69 12.23
N THR A 703 4.96 35.02 11.22
CA THR A 703 6.39 34.70 11.16
C THR A 703 7.21 35.99 11.18
N PRO A 704 8.15 36.15 12.15
CA PRO A 704 9.04 37.31 12.20
C PRO A 704 9.82 37.45 10.88
N TRP A 705 10.13 38.66 10.46
CA TRP A 705 10.91 38.88 9.25
C TRP A 705 12.37 38.43 9.43
N GLY A 706 12.93 38.69 10.62
CA GLY A 706 14.35 38.55 10.91
C GLY A 706 15.06 39.89 10.79
N THR A 707 16.23 39.92 10.15
CA THR A 707 17.05 41.13 9.98
C THR A 707 16.80 41.83 8.64
N GLY A 708 17.25 43.09 8.51
CA GLY A 708 17.25 43.83 7.25
C GLY A 708 15.98 44.62 6.92
N VAL A 709 14.96 44.57 7.80
CA VAL A 709 13.78 45.42 7.75
C VAL A 709 13.62 46.11 9.10
N ALA A 710 13.26 47.39 9.09
CA ALA A 710 13.05 48.17 10.31
C ALA A 710 11.86 47.66 11.13
N ASP A 711 11.95 47.83 12.45
CA ASP A 711 10.88 47.50 13.38
C ASP A 711 9.57 48.27 13.09
N VAL A 712 8.47 47.76 13.61
CA VAL A 712 7.12 48.34 13.49
C VAL A 712 6.58 48.74 14.84
N GLY A 713 5.70 49.75 14.86
CA GLY A 713 5.15 50.34 16.09
C GLY A 713 5.93 51.58 16.55
N ASN A 714 5.45 52.20 17.63
CA ASN A 714 6.03 53.42 18.20
C ASN A 714 6.30 53.23 19.71
N GLY A 715 7.42 53.77 20.20
CA GLY A 715 7.75 53.76 21.62
C GLY A 715 7.78 52.35 22.22
N ASN A 716 7.00 52.11 23.27
CA ASN A 716 6.92 50.81 23.95
C ASN A 716 6.19 49.72 23.14
N GLN A 717 5.60 50.07 21.98
CA GLN A 717 4.96 49.10 21.07
C GLN A 717 5.88 48.67 19.92
N THR A 718 7.13 49.15 19.90
CA THR A 718 8.12 48.75 18.89
C THR A 718 8.39 47.26 18.99
N ARG A 719 8.26 46.56 17.87
CA ARG A 719 8.53 45.12 17.75
C ARG A 719 9.16 44.80 16.39
N PRO A 720 9.86 43.66 16.26
CA PRO A 720 10.28 43.16 14.96
C PRO A 720 9.11 43.07 13.98
N ALA A 721 9.36 43.46 12.72
CA ALA A 721 8.40 43.28 11.64
C ALA A 721 8.14 41.78 11.40
N THR A 722 6.93 41.44 11.00
CA THR A 722 6.57 40.10 10.52
C THR A 722 6.37 40.10 9.01
N ILE A 723 6.26 38.91 8.39
CA ILE A 723 5.89 38.80 6.96
C ILE A 723 4.59 39.58 6.67
N GLY A 724 3.62 39.54 7.59
CA GLY A 724 2.35 40.23 7.45
C GLY A 724 2.40 41.76 7.58
N ASP A 725 3.50 42.33 8.10
CA ASP A 725 3.75 43.78 8.09
C ASP A 725 4.47 44.22 6.79
N VAL A 726 5.28 43.33 6.23
CA VAL A 726 6.13 43.59 5.07
C VAL A 726 5.34 43.47 3.77
N VAL A 727 4.61 42.37 3.60
CA VAL A 727 3.75 42.09 2.43
C VAL A 727 2.28 42.20 2.87
N THR A 728 1.52 43.08 2.23
CA THR A 728 0.18 43.47 2.73
C THR A 728 -0.90 43.52 1.65
N SER A 729 -0.56 43.28 0.40
CA SER A 729 -1.51 43.15 -0.70
C SER A 729 -2.10 41.74 -0.80
N GLU A 730 -3.31 41.63 -1.35
CA GLU A 730 -3.94 40.32 -1.61
C GLU A 730 -3.10 39.51 -2.60
N ARG A 731 -2.54 40.16 -3.63
CA ARG A 731 -1.67 39.49 -4.62
C ARG A 731 -0.43 38.92 -3.97
N GLY A 732 0.25 39.71 -3.12
CA GLY A 732 1.40 39.24 -2.34
C GLY A 732 1.06 38.04 -1.45
N MET A 733 -0.06 38.11 -0.71
CA MET A 733 -0.48 36.98 0.15
C MET A 733 -0.87 35.73 -0.64
N GLY A 734 -1.51 35.87 -1.80
CA GLY A 734 -1.78 34.74 -2.71
C GLY A 734 -0.51 34.04 -3.16
N ILE A 735 0.48 34.82 -3.59
CA ILE A 735 1.80 34.32 -4.03
C ILE A 735 2.50 33.61 -2.86
N LEU A 736 2.56 34.23 -1.68
CA LEU A 736 3.21 33.62 -0.51
C LEU A 736 2.51 32.35 -0.04
N LEU A 737 1.17 32.31 -0.04
CA LEU A 737 0.43 31.09 0.32
C LEU A 737 0.77 29.95 -0.63
N ARG A 738 0.71 30.18 -1.95
CA ARG A 738 1.07 29.17 -2.96
C ARG A 738 2.53 28.71 -2.83
N TRP A 739 3.43 29.66 -2.64
CA TRP A 739 4.85 29.34 -2.50
C TRP A 739 5.14 28.54 -1.22
N HIS A 740 4.48 28.88 -0.11
CA HIS A 740 4.57 28.15 1.15
C HIS A 740 4.02 26.74 1.03
N ILE A 741 2.88 26.53 0.35
CA ILE A 741 2.33 25.20 0.09
C ILE A 741 3.37 24.30 -0.62
N PHE A 742 4.05 24.82 -1.64
CA PHE A 742 5.02 24.04 -2.40
C PHE A 742 6.37 23.87 -1.69
N ARG A 743 6.88 24.93 -1.05
CA ARG A 743 8.17 24.97 -0.36
C ARG A 743 8.08 25.83 0.91
N PRO A 744 7.60 25.26 2.03
CA PRO A 744 7.34 26.03 3.25
C PRO A 744 8.55 26.85 3.73
N GLY A 745 9.74 26.21 3.79
CA GLY A 745 11.00 26.82 4.23
C GLY A 745 11.52 27.99 3.37
N HIS A 746 11.03 28.15 2.13
CA HIS A 746 11.38 29.31 1.30
C HIS A 746 10.68 30.59 1.77
N VAL A 747 9.48 30.45 2.34
CA VAL A 747 8.63 31.55 2.80
C VAL A 747 8.79 31.76 4.30
N ALA A 748 8.74 30.69 5.09
CA ALA A 748 8.83 30.73 6.53
C ALA A 748 9.78 29.63 7.04
N ALA A 749 10.80 30.04 7.80
CA ALA A 749 11.74 29.16 8.47
C ALA A 749 11.57 29.27 10.00
N GLN A 750 12.24 28.40 10.76
CA GLN A 750 12.01 28.18 12.20
C GLN A 750 11.66 29.45 13.01
N ASN A 751 12.47 30.50 12.89
CA ASN A 751 12.30 31.74 13.67
C ASN A 751 12.20 33.02 12.82
N ALA A 752 12.14 32.91 11.49
CA ALA A 752 12.14 34.09 10.61
C ALA A 752 11.56 33.78 9.22
N ALA A 753 11.36 34.80 8.39
CA ALA A 753 11.07 34.64 6.97
C ALA A 753 12.14 33.73 6.31
N GLY A 754 11.76 32.98 5.28
CA GLY A 754 12.71 32.12 4.58
C GLY A 754 13.79 32.93 3.87
N GLN A 755 14.99 32.34 3.70
CA GLN A 755 16.11 33.06 3.08
C GLN A 755 15.79 33.53 1.65
N ARG A 756 15.08 32.71 0.86
CA ARG A 756 14.69 33.08 -0.51
C ARG A 756 13.71 34.25 -0.54
N LEU A 757 12.74 34.30 0.38
CA LEU A 757 11.86 35.45 0.53
C LEU A 757 12.63 36.73 0.90
N ARG A 758 13.62 36.65 1.80
CA ARG A 758 14.49 37.79 2.12
C ARG A 758 15.37 38.22 0.94
N ASN A 759 15.85 37.28 0.13
CA ASN A 759 16.61 37.59 -1.08
C ASN A 759 15.74 38.38 -2.08
N ALA A 760 14.47 37.99 -2.27
CA ALA A 760 13.53 38.73 -3.11
C ALA A 760 13.32 40.18 -2.62
N PHE A 761 13.26 40.38 -1.29
CA PHE A 761 13.23 41.73 -0.72
C PHE A 761 14.51 42.53 -1.03
N THR A 762 15.69 41.92 -0.87
CA THR A 762 16.97 42.56 -1.23
C THR A 762 16.98 42.99 -2.70
N VAL A 763 16.52 42.13 -3.60
CA VAL A 763 16.39 42.45 -5.04
C VAL A 763 15.45 43.62 -5.26
N ALA A 764 14.27 43.63 -4.62
CA ALA A 764 13.32 44.74 -4.74
C ALA A 764 13.91 46.07 -4.25
N ARG A 765 14.61 46.04 -3.11
CA ARG A 765 15.28 47.21 -2.53
C ARG A 765 16.36 47.76 -3.45
N ASP A 766 17.26 46.90 -3.90
CA ASP A 766 18.44 47.29 -4.67
C ASP A 766 18.04 47.79 -6.07
N ALA A 767 16.97 47.22 -6.66
CA ALA A 767 16.41 47.68 -7.92
C ALA A 767 15.61 49.01 -7.82
N ASN A 768 15.24 49.44 -6.61
CA ASN A 768 14.42 50.64 -6.38
C ASN A 768 15.05 51.57 -5.33
N PRO A 769 16.26 52.12 -5.59
CA PRO A 769 17.02 52.90 -4.60
C PRO A 769 16.41 54.25 -4.24
N THR A 770 15.45 54.75 -5.03
CA THR A 770 14.74 56.01 -4.77
C THR A 770 13.65 55.88 -3.71
N LEU A 771 13.23 54.66 -3.38
CA LEU A 771 12.29 54.40 -2.30
C LEU A 771 13.04 54.33 -0.97
N ASN A 772 12.49 54.96 0.07
CA ASN A 772 13.05 54.84 1.42
C ASN A 772 12.67 53.48 2.02
N TRP A 773 13.59 52.52 2.00
CA TRP A 773 13.42 51.18 2.58
C TRP A 773 13.88 51.06 4.04
N ASN A 774 14.59 52.08 4.55
CA ASN A 774 15.12 52.09 5.92
C ASN A 774 14.09 52.52 6.95
N GLN A 775 12.98 53.12 6.51
CA GLN A 775 11.85 53.42 7.38
C GLN A 775 11.03 52.17 7.69
N SER A 776 10.28 52.22 8.80
CA SER A 776 9.35 51.16 9.19
C SER A 776 8.42 50.76 8.02
N PRO A 777 8.15 49.46 7.80
CA PRO A 777 7.16 49.01 6.82
C PRO A 777 5.79 49.68 6.96
N ALA A 778 5.40 50.11 8.16
CA ALA A 778 4.16 50.85 8.36
C ALA A 778 4.08 52.17 7.56
N LEU A 779 5.22 52.73 7.15
CA LEU A 779 5.35 53.97 6.36
C LEU A 779 5.57 53.72 4.87
N TRP A 780 5.69 52.47 4.44
CA TRP A 780 5.84 52.13 3.02
C TRP A 780 4.55 52.40 2.26
N GLY A 781 4.67 52.73 0.97
CA GLY A 781 3.54 53.04 0.09
C GLY A 781 3.29 51.97 -0.98
N ASN A 782 2.40 52.28 -1.93
CA ASN A 782 2.06 51.38 -3.04
C ASN A 782 3.26 51.07 -3.94
N ALA A 783 4.22 52.00 -4.08
CA ALA A 783 5.43 51.78 -4.87
C ALA A 783 6.34 50.70 -4.24
N HIS A 784 6.49 50.71 -2.91
CA HIS A 784 7.23 49.65 -2.18
C HIS A 784 6.55 48.29 -2.35
N GLU A 785 5.22 48.23 -2.18
CA GLU A 785 4.47 46.98 -2.33
C GLU A 785 4.58 46.43 -3.76
N ALA A 786 4.45 47.28 -4.78
CA ALA A 786 4.58 46.87 -6.18
C ALA A 786 5.99 46.32 -6.50
N ALA A 787 7.05 47.00 -6.07
CA ALA A 787 8.43 46.54 -6.24
C ALA A 787 8.67 45.20 -5.53
N LEU A 788 8.20 45.08 -4.29
CA LEU A 788 8.36 43.89 -3.47
C LEU A 788 7.62 42.68 -4.05
N VAL A 789 6.34 42.82 -4.36
CA VAL A 789 5.52 41.73 -4.91
C VAL A 789 6.02 41.27 -6.27
N THR A 790 6.58 42.17 -7.07
CA THR A 790 7.23 41.82 -8.35
C THR A 790 8.43 40.90 -8.12
N ALA A 791 9.37 41.29 -7.25
CA ALA A 791 10.54 40.46 -6.96
C ALA A 791 10.17 39.13 -6.29
N ILE A 792 9.17 39.11 -5.40
CA ILE A 792 8.66 37.87 -4.80
C ILE A 792 8.05 36.96 -5.86
N LEU A 793 7.28 37.51 -6.80
CA LEU A 793 6.69 36.74 -7.89
C LEU A 793 7.77 36.12 -8.78
N ASP A 794 8.77 36.90 -9.18
CA ASP A 794 9.88 36.42 -10.02
C ASP A 794 10.63 35.27 -9.32
N GLU A 795 10.95 35.45 -8.03
CA GLU A 795 11.65 34.45 -7.24
C GLU A 795 10.81 33.17 -7.03
N ALA A 796 9.51 33.31 -6.76
CA ALA A 796 8.61 32.18 -6.62
C ALA A 796 8.41 31.44 -7.95
N ALA A 797 8.31 32.16 -9.08
CA ALA A 797 8.13 31.61 -10.41
C ALA A 797 9.37 30.81 -10.88
N ASN A 798 10.58 31.20 -10.44
CA ASN A 798 11.80 30.42 -10.66
C ASN A 798 11.77 29.04 -9.94
N VAL A 799 10.92 28.87 -8.92
CA VAL A 799 10.73 27.59 -8.21
C VAL A 799 9.57 26.81 -8.82
N ASN A 800 8.45 27.48 -9.07
CA ASN A 800 7.24 26.89 -9.63
C ASN A 800 6.40 27.98 -10.32
N ASP A 801 6.32 27.92 -11.64
CA ASP A 801 5.65 28.91 -12.48
C ASP A 801 4.12 28.97 -12.29
N THR A 802 3.50 27.95 -11.69
CA THR A 802 2.04 27.95 -11.37
C THR A 802 1.65 29.10 -10.43
N VAL A 803 2.60 29.72 -9.73
CA VAL A 803 2.37 30.93 -8.93
C VAL A 803 1.91 32.12 -9.79
N ASN A 804 2.26 32.15 -11.08
CA ASN A 804 1.79 33.17 -12.01
C ASN A 804 0.28 33.10 -12.21
N ALA A 805 -0.31 31.89 -12.20
CA ALA A 805 -1.74 31.72 -12.30
C ALA A 805 -2.47 32.26 -11.06
N VAL A 806 -1.85 32.14 -9.87
CA VAL A 806 -2.36 32.76 -8.63
C VAL A 806 -2.28 34.28 -8.72
N ALA A 807 -1.14 34.81 -9.15
CA ALA A 807 -0.92 36.25 -9.27
C ALA A 807 -1.87 36.93 -10.26
N ASN A 808 -2.41 36.18 -11.23
CA ASN A 808 -3.33 36.66 -12.26
C ASN A 808 -4.78 36.19 -12.03
N TRP A 809 -5.09 35.65 -10.85
CA TRP A 809 -6.41 35.11 -10.56
C TRP A 809 -7.49 36.21 -10.47
N PRO A 810 -8.72 35.98 -11.00
CA PRO A 810 -9.17 34.83 -11.78
C PRO A 810 -8.97 35.05 -13.30
N ALA A 811 -7.99 34.39 -13.91
CA ALA A 811 -7.67 34.52 -15.33
C ALA A 811 -8.81 34.03 -16.27
N TRP A 812 -9.73 33.21 -15.74
CA TRP A 812 -10.86 32.65 -16.49
C TRP A 812 -12.07 33.60 -16.57
N LEU A 813 -12.08 34.72 -15.83
CA LEU A 813 -13.15 35.71 -15.84
C LEU A 813 -12.92 36.69 -17.02
N GLY A 814 -13.79 36.68 -18.05
CA GLY A 814 -13.68 37.64 -19.18
C GLY A 814 -13.86 37.08 -20.60
N GLY A 815 -14.21 35.81 -20.79
CA GLY A 815 -14.76 35.29 -22.05
C GLY A 815 -13.77 35.03 -23.21
N GLY A 816 -12.45 35.12 -22.99
CA GLY A 816 -11.44 34.76 -23.99
C GLY A 816 -11.26 33.24 -24.20
N ALA A 817 -10.26 32.82 -24.98
CA ALA A 817 -9.95 31.40 -25.25
C ALA A 817 -9.62 30.55 -23.99
N GLN A 818 -9.42 31.20 -22.83
CA GLN A 818 -9.25 30.58 -21.51
C GLN A 818 -10.52 30.64 -20.64
N ALA A 819 -11.71 30.87 -21.22
CA ALA A 819 -12.95 30.96 -20.47
C ALA A 819 -13.27 29.66 -19.73
N ASN A 820 -13.08 29.68 -18.42
CA ASN A 820 -13.52 28.68 -17.43
C ASN A 820 -13.27 27.20 -17.83
N PRO A 821 -12.01 26.77 -18.02
CA PRO A 821 -11.67 25.42 -18.51
C PRO A 821 -12.06 24.29 -17.56
N ARG A 822 -12.39 24.62 -16.31
CA ARG A 822 -12.73 23.66 -15.25
C ARG A 822 -14.22 23.66 -14.90
N GLY A 823 -15.03 24.47 -15.58
CA GLY A 823 -16.48 24.50 -15.40
C GLY A 823 -16.92 25.01 -14.03
N TYR A 824 -16.22 26.01 -13.48
CA TYR A 824 -16.57 26.68 -12.23
C TYR A 824 -17.97 27.31 -12.28
N ALA A 825 -18.76 27.07 -11.24
CA ALA A 825 -20.02 27.75 -10.92
C ALA A 825 -19.79 29.03 -10.09
N LEU A 826 -18.58 29.26 -9.57
CA LEU A 826 -18.25 30.47 -8.82
C LEU A 826 -18.59 31.74 -9.62
N THR A 827 -19.50 32.54 -9.08
CA THR A 827 -19.89 33.82 -9.65
C THR A 827 -19.22 34.96 -8.89
N LEU A 828 -18.50 35.82 -9.60
CA LEU A 828 -17.79 36.98 -9.05
C LEU A 828 -18.23 38.26 -9.78
N PRO A 829 -18.26 39.42 -9.09
CA PRO A 829 -18.41 40.70 -9.77
C PRO A 829 -17.37 40.91 -10.87
N ALA A 830 -17.75 41.58 -11.95
CA ALA A 830 -16.82 41.96 -13.01
C ALA A 830 -15.63 42.75 -12.45
N GLY A 831 -14.42 42.45 -12.93
CA GLY A 831 -13.18 43.09 -12.46
C GLY A 831 -12.67 42.58 -11.10
N THR A 832 -13.28 41.55 -10.51
CA THR A 832 -12.72 40.91 -9.31
C THR A 832 -11.34 40.34 -9.61
N ASN A 833 -10.35 40.71 -8.80
CA ASN A 833 -8.97 40.22 -8.86
C ASN A 833 -8.34 40.23 -7.46
N LEU A 834 -7.13 39.69 -7.35
CA LEU A 834 -6.25 39.95 -6.20
C LEU A 834 -5.72 41.38 -6.27
N ARG A 835 -6.15 42.22 -5.34
CA ARG A 835 -5.75 43.62 -5.23
C ARG A 835 -4.25 43.73 -4.98
N ILE A 836 -3.64 44.70 -5.67
CA ILE A 836 -2.18 44.93 -5.66
C ILE A 836 -1.73 46.03 -4.71
N LEU A 837 -2.67 46.85 -4.21
CA LEU A 837 -2.34 48.00 -3.38
C LEU A 837 -1.90 47.55 -1.98
N ARG A 838 -1.04 48.34 -1.36
CA ARG A 838 -0.58 48.11 0.01
C ARG A 838 -1.76 48.17 0.98
N GLY A 839 -1.80 47.26 1.95
CA GLY A 839 -2.87 47.15 2.94
C GLY A 839 -4.20 46.62 2.38
N SER A 840 -4.23 46.14 1.13
CA SER A 840 -5.47 45.63 0.52
C SER A 840 -5.89 44.25 1.04
N PHE A 841 -4.96 43.47 1.62
CA PHE A 841 -5.29 42.20 2.25
C PHE A 841 -5.90 42.42 3.64
N GLN A 842 -7.19 42.12 3.76
CA GLN A 842 -7.92 42.15 5.02
C GLN A 842 -8.10 40.72 5.52
N PHE A 843 -7.31 40.34 6.51
CA PHE A 843 -7.30 38.96 7.00
C PHE A 843 -8.53 38.67 7.87
N ASP A 844 -9.29 37.65 7.48
CA ASP A 844 -10.30 37.00 8.31
C ASP A 844 -9.57 36.07 9.27
N ALA A 845 -9.35 36.51 10.51
CA ALA A 845 -8.58 35.73 11.49
C ALA A 845 -9.37 34.49 11.98
N PRO A 846 -8.69 33.35 12.21
CA PRO A 846 -9.32 32.07 12.51
C PRO A 846 -10.16 32.04 13.77
#